data_AF-A0A0L8G466-F1
#
_entry.id   AF-A0A0L8G466-F1
#
_cell.length_a   1.000
_cell.length_b   1.000
_cell.length_c   1.000
_cell.angle_alpha   90.00
_cell.angle_beta   90.00
_cell.angle_gamma   90.00
#
_symmetry.space_group_name_H-M   'P 1'
#
loop_
_entity.id
_entity.type
_entity.pdbx_description
1 polymer ?
#
loop_
_entity_poly.entity_id
_entity_poly.type
_entity_poly.pdbx_seq_one_letter_code
_entity_poly.pdbx_strand_id
1 'polypeptide(L)'
;MSKTILSPNGESKVITVRRTESIDIPNIFKLIDLNTEKYFGKLNVFNFIEKAVFSICLVDEDDEIYGHATFFDFPNVDGVDPASWEDWLSAASKSSYTPLNTLFIGLFASKKDYMRGCMREILHTMFIAVPDVHYCFLILPENVSLDNSFVNIFRNIAQLQQSVGDKFFTIFISERYMFEPMLYIRNARVEDTDELTPLFDSLNNTLQAVYGDYYLAELIESQNEEMQCIVAEVNDYAVGLMSINSNVDVEFLNSSYNLEVFHSLEQKKAGLANRNQKITFANVPNNSLVSFDQNIDDQSDMAISAESSTEMGKPHQSWSAEDVDPHSVAHTGSDFKSDQKTNAFYIQLFAINEKYQTRAEDFLMKAFELFPDFDMCIISIPHLVPEFPLLRLFVVSSSSFSSSSSSFSVAWVDSVHPWDIKVRKACTSDFENIWFLTRNIRQQEKLLDDLQQFNDCRRDNDGTDIMAYVATVADRLIGVAVLRNEEDIKYLRSHYNIEDYIYFNHHEQSEHAHLYHFIMNPAFKYLSKFFMREILRQSYKNCLYYPLFPIYASQAFIGSHSIITALSDMIPVRYRRQIIYPPNLGINAPSDQVLKEIPAFALTHMNRKLALEPKMTINARIVVVGASTVSLSFLETLIFCPHLNFNNITLISPHGLPAESMPNPHLQNMMASNFYYSPDDLARTSLSSWVSVVKSKMTKIVREKKHLITSNGHTIPYDHLFLCCGLQYTSVIWDAKNPFGKQDHSFFVINNLVEAAEAIKWIAQNILCAQVWSIENVWKLGPLPGVDKTGNIIVYGDSLDAYCFLRTILDLGILGKFIHLMIPTTDKVVPEMSDYVEEVILAELVKQNVQIHFNCDFVKWSSIEDSSSRYAYFHDRRKSFKIEYVVFFCYHAKKIDYSAFKAINDACLIVDHKIVINNDFHTVDPNIWAAGTFTKYQRVLYSDNWVHSKFSSKEIGFTLANKILKIFNPAMNENETKNLPEDTELVTTYIEPRISSALLPGGFHYLNVCRPAINNEFYESDVQT
;
A
#
# COMPACT_ATOMS: atom_id res chain seq x y z
N MET A 1 17.42 -22.55 0.81
CA MET A 1 18.53 -23.33 1.40
C MET A 1 18.46 -24.76 0.91
N SER A 2 19.59 -25.38 0.59
CA SER A 2 19.67 -26.82 0.32
C SER A 2 19.70 -27.62 1.62
N LYS A 3 18.90 -28.69 1.67
CA LYS A 3 18.83 -29.71 2.72
C LYS A 3 19.30 -31.05 2.15
N THR A 4 19.63 -32.02 2.99
CA THR A 4 20.02 -33.37 2.54
C THR A 4 19.12 -34.42 3.18
N ILE A 5 18.52 -35.27 2.35
CA ILE A 5 17.74 -36.44 2.76
C ILE A 5 18.52 -37.72 2.49
N LEU A 6 18.30 -38.74 3.33
CA LEU A 6 18.99 -40.03 3.29
C LEU A 6 18.00 -41.16 2.99
N SER A 7 18.39 -42.08 2.13
CA SER A 7 17.68 -43.36 1.94
C SER A 7 18.03 -44.38 3.03
N PRO A 8 17.22 -45.44 3.24
CA PRO A 8 17.58 -46.56 4.12
C PRO A 8 18.91 -47.24 3.78
N ASN A 9 19.38 -47.10 2.53
CA ASN A 9 20.65 -47.65 2.05
C ASN A 9 21.84 -46.71 2.28
N GLY A 10 21.61 -45.51 2.83
CA GLY A 10 22.64 -44.49 3.07
C GLY A 10 22.93 -43.56 1.89
N GLU A 11 22.14 -43.61 0.82
CA GLU A 11 22.28 -42.67 -0.30
C GLU A 11 21.79 -41.29 0.11
N SER A 12 22.62 -40.26 -0.06
CA SER A 12 22.28 -38.87 0.20
C SER A 12 21.82 -38.15 -1.06
N LYS A 13 20.64 -37.55 -1.04
CA LYS A 13 20.16 -36.64 -2.08
C LYS A 13 20.04 -35.22 -1.51
N VAL A 14 20.63 -34.25 -2.19
CA VAL A 14 20.44 -32.83 -1.93
C VAL A 14 19.09 -32.40 -2.50
N ILE A 15 18.33 -31.63 -1.71
CA ILE A 15 17.00 -31.12 -2.05
C ILE A 15 16.84 -29.67 -1.64
N THR A 16 15.95 -28.96 -2.31
CA THR A 16 15.45 -27.62 -1.96
C THR A 16 13.98 -27.74 -1.57
N VAL A 17 13.54 -26.92 -0.61
CA VAL A 17 12.14 -26.89 -0.17
C VAL A 17 11.48 -25.62 -0.70
N ARG A 18 10.34 -25.76 -1.37
CA ARG A 18 9.49 -24.63 -1.81
C ARG A 18 8.01 -24.91 -1.54
N ARG A 19 7.17 -23.87 -1.64
CA ARG A 19 5.71 -24.03 -1.65
C ARG A 19 5.30 -24.90 -2.84
N THR A 20 4.20 -25.65 -2.67
CA THR A 20 3.62 -26.41 -3.78
C THR A 20 2.94 -25.46 -4.75
N GLU A 21 3.34 -25.55 -6.01
CA GLU A 21 2.70 -24.85 -7.12
C GLU A 21 1.79 -25.80 -7.90
N SER A 22 0.82 -25.24 -8.61
CA SER A 22 -0.16 -26.02 -9.38
C SER A 22 0.47 -26.82 -10.53
N ILE A 23 1.63 -26.39 -11.02
CA ILE A 23 2.45 -27.09 -12.02
C ILE A 23 3.09 -28.36 -11.45
N ASP A 24 3.21 -28.49 -10.12
CA ASP A 24 3.73 -29.69 -9.45
C ASP A 24 2.73 -30.86 -9.51
N ILE A 25 1.43 -30.59 -9.68
CA ILE A 25 0.35 -31.57 -9.51
C ILE A 25 0.54 -32.85 -10.36
N PRO A 26 0.90 -32.79 -11.66
CA PRO A 26 1.18 -33.98 -12.47
C PRO A 26 2.41 -34.78 -12.01
N ASN A 27 3.34 -34.17 -11.28
CA ASN A 27 4.48 -34.84 -10.66
C ASN A 27 4.11 -35.44 -9.30
N ILE A 28 3.32 -34.72 -8.48
CA ILE A 28 2.78 -35.23 -7.21
C ILE A 28 1.94 -36.50 -7.44
N PHE A 29 1.13 -36.56 -8.50
CA PHE A 29 0.38 -37.76 -8.88
C PHE A 29 1.26 -39.00 -9.14
N LYS A 30 2.55 -38.84 -9.51
CA LYS A 30 3.49 -39.96 -9.71
C LYS A 30 4.02 -40.53 -8.39
N LEU A 31 3.88 -39.80 -7.28
CA LEU A 31 4.32 -40.18 -5.94
C LEU A 31 3.22 -40.87 -5.11
N ILE A 32 2.00 -40.94 -5.65
CA ILE A 32 0.83 -41.56 -4.99
C ILE A 32 0.83 -43.07 -5.24
N ASP A 33 0.60 -43.85 -4.19
CA ASP A 33 0.45 -45.30 -4.30
C ASP A 33 -0.66 -45.86 -3.39
N LEU A 34 -0.81 -47.18 -3.43
CA LEU A 34 -1.80 -47.93 -2.62
C LEU A 34 -1.60 -47.81 -1.10
N ASN A 35 -0.50 -47.24 -0.60
CA ASN A 35 -0.35 -46.89 0.81
C ASN A 35 -0.80 -45.45 1.07
N THR A 36 -0.54 -44.51 0.14
CA THR A 36 -1.11 -43.15 0.19
C THR A 36 -2.64 -43.20 0.26
N GLU A 37 -3.29 -44.00 -0.60
CA GLU A 37 -4.75 -44.15 -0.60
C GLU A 37 -5.32 -44.81 0.66
N LYS A 38 -4.57 -45.70 1.33
CA LYS A 38 -4.98 -46.27 2.64
C LYS A 38 -4.96 -45.23 3.75
N TYR A 39 -4.02 -44.29 3.70
CA TYR A 39 -3.79 -43.29 4.75
C TYR A 39 -4.78 -42.14 4.62
N PHE A 40 -4.99 -41.65 3.39
CA PHE A 40 -5.70 -40.39 3.11
C PHE A 40 -7.00 -40.58 2.30
N GLY A 41 -7.39 -41.83 2.01
CA GLY A 41 -8.65 -42.16 1.35
C GLY A 41 -8.65 -41.84 -0.16
N LYS A 42 -9.78 -41.33 -0.67
CA LYS A 42 -9.93 -40.97 -2.09
C LYS A 42 -9.27 -39.63 -2.38
N LEU A 43 -8.18 -39.66 -3.14
CA LEU A 43 -7.35 -38.50 -3.41
C LEU A 43 -7.82 -37.67 -4.60
N ASN A 44 -8.26 -36.44 -4.34
CA ASN A 44 -8.35 -35.39 -5.36
C ASN A 44 -7.27 -34.34 -5.07
N VAL A 45 -6.07 -34.57 -5.59
CA VAL A 45 -4.86 -33.78 -5.31
C VAL A 45 -5.06 -32.28 -5.53
N PHE A 46 -5.81 -31.89 -6.57
CA PHE A 46 -6.18 -30.49 -6.81
C PHE A 46 -6.95 -29.89 -5.61
N ASN A 47 -8.01 -30.55 -5.13
CA ASN A 47 -8.77 -30.08 -3.97
C ASN A 47 -7.91 -30.08 -2.68
N PHE A 48 -7.04 -31.07 -2.50
CA PHE A 48 -6.16 -31.18 -1.34
C PHE A 48 -5.14 -30.04 -1.25
N ILE A 49 -4.60 -29.58 -2.39
CA ILE A 49 -3.67 -28.44 -2.45
C ILE A 49 -4.44 -27.11 -2.37
N GLU A 50 -5.59 -27.00 -3.04
CA GLU A 50 -6.34 -25.76 -3.16
C GLU A 50 -7.04 -25.32 -1.86
N LYS A 51 -7.52 -26.29 -1.05
CA LYS A 51 -8.26 -26.03 0.19
C LYS A 51 -7.40 -26.16 1.46
N ALA A 52 -6.13 -26.54 1.32
CA ALA A 52 -5.15 -26.52 2.40
C ALA A 52 -4.81 -25.09 2.84
N VAL A 53 -4.31 -24.96 4.07
CA VAL A 53 -3.74 -23.69 4.57
C VAL A 53 -2.23 -23.59 4.32
N PHE A 54 -1.55 -24.73 4.14
CA PHE A 54 -0.12 -24.79 3.87
C PHE A 54 0.19 -26.04 3.02
N SER A 55 1.01 -25.89 1.98
CA SER A 55 1.42 -26.97 1.07
C SER A 55 2.86 -26.77 0.62
N ILE A 56 3.69 -27.81 0.69
CA ILE A 56 5.12 -27.76 0.31
C ILE A 56 5.57 -28.96 -0.52
N CYS A 57 6.59 -28.72 -1.35
CA CYS A 57 7.29 -29.70 -2.16
C CYS A 57 8.78 -29.73 -1.79
N LEU A 58 9.35 -30.93 -1.76
CA LEU A 58 10.78 -31.18 -1.74
C LEU A 58 11.21 -31.52 -3.16
N VAL A 59 12.02 -30.66 -3.78
CA VAL A 59 12.54 -30.82 -5.14
C VAL A 59 14.06 -30.98 -5.11
N ASP A 60 14.67 -31.48 -6.17
CA ASP A 60 16.13 -31.45 -6.35
C ASP A 60 16.59 -30.33 -7.31
N GLU A 61 17.84 -30.41 -7.75
CA GLU A 61 18.46 -29.44 -8.67
C GLU A 61 17.84 -29.46 -10.10
N ASP A 62 17.14 -30.54 -10.46
CA ASP A 62 16.43 -30.73 -11.73
C ASP A 62 14.91 -30.44 -11.61
N ASP A 63 14.47 -29.82 -10.49
CA ASP A 63 13.07 -29.61 -10.09
C ASP A 63 12.24 -30.92 -9.94
N GLU A 64 12.89 -32.08 -9.77
CA GLU A 64 12.19 -33.36 -9.61
C GLU A 64 11.66 -33.51 -8.18
N ILE A 65 10.36 -33.82 -8.02
CA ILE A 65 9.72 -33.90 -6.70
C ILE A 65 10.06 -35.22 -5.99
N TYR A 66 10.70 -35.13 -4.83
CA TYR A 66 11.02 -36.25 -3.93
C TYR A 66 9.96 -36.45 -2.83
N GLY A 67 9.25 -35.40 -2.45
CA GLY A 67 8.19 -35.45 -1.43
C GLY A 67 7.27 -34.24 -1.49
N HIS A 68 6.02 -34.42 -1.04
CA HIS A 68 5.00 -33.39 -0.97
C HIS A 68 4.08 -33.64 0.23
N ALA A 69 3.60 -32.56 0.85
CA ALA A 69 2.48 -32.62 1.80
C ALA A 69 1.56 -31.39 1.73
N THR A 70 0.29 -31.60 2.11
CA THR A 70 -0.69 -30.54 2.38
C THR A 70 -1.18 -30.60 3.82
N PHE A 71 -1.48 -29.44 4.40
CA PHE A 71 -1.88 -29.28 5.80
C PHE A 71 -3.17 -28.47 5.93
N PHE A 72 -4.02 -28.88 6.87
CA PHE A 72 -5.30 -28.26 7.20
C PHE A 72 -5.32 -27.75 8.65
N ASP A 73 -6.16 -26.75 8.91
CA ASP A 73 -6.52 -26.17 10.21
C ASP A 73 -7.68 -26.92 10.90
N PHE A 74 -8.12 -28.04 10.34
CA PHE A 74 -9.10 -28.97 10.90
C PHE A 74 -8.79 -30.41 10.43
N PRO A 75 -9.23 -31.45 11.17
CA PRO A 75 -9.04 -32.84 10.76
C PRO A 75 -9.92 -33.18 9.55
N ASN A 76 -9.31 -33.59 8.43
CA ASN A 76 -10.04 -33.97 7.21
C ASN A 76 -10.68 -35.37 7.34
N VAL A 77 -11.68 -35.50 8.20
CA VAL A 77 -12.34 -36.75 8.59
C VAL A 77 -13.85 -36.63 8.40
N ASP A 78 -14.44 -37.50 7.58
CA ASP A 78 -15.89 -37.57 7.32
C ASP A 78 -16.71 -37.53 8.64
N GLY A 79 -17.41 -36.42 8.89
CA GLY A 79 -18.33 -36.29 10.02
C GLY A 79 -17.73 -35.69 11.30
N VAL A 80 -16.45 -35.32 11.32
CA VAL A 80 -15.97 -34.30 12.25
C VAL A 80 -16.33 -32.93 11.67
N ASP A 81 -16.86 -32.03 12.49
CA ASP A 81 -17.17 -30.66 12.07
C ASP A 81 -15.88 -29.80 12.00
N PRO A 82 -15.52 -29.22 10.84
CA PRO A 82 -14.44 -28.25 10.71
C PRO A 82 -14.50 -27.08 11.70
N ALA A 83 -15.68 -26.64 12.13
CA ALA A 83 -15.86 -25.51 13.04
C ALA A 83 -15.67 -25.88 14.52
N SER A 84 -15.99 -27.11 14.94
CA SER A 84 -15.97 -27.56 16.35
C SER A 84 -15.06 -28.76 16.64
N TRP A 85 -14.05 -29.01 15.79
CA TRP A 85 -13.13 -30.17 15.95
C TRP A 85 -12.43 -30.25 17.31
N GLU A 86 -12.28 -29.14 18.02
CA GLU A 86 -11.73 -29.07 19.38
C GLU A 86 -12.56 -29.89 20.38
N ASP A 87 -13.90 -29.89 20.26
CA ASP A 87 -14.80 -30.70 21.08
C ASP A 87 -14.59 -32.20 20.80
N TRP A 88 -14.39 -32.55 19.53
CA TRP A 88 -14.06 -33.92 19.12
C TRP A 88 -12.71 -34.37 19.69
N LEU A 89 -11.65 -33.55 19.61
CA LEU A 89 -10.32 -33.96 20.07
C LEU A 89 -10.20 -33.96 21.61
N SER A 90 -10.76 -32.95 22.28
CA SER A 90 -10.68 -32.79 23.74
C SER A 90 -11.42 -33.88 24.53
N ALA A 91 -12.42 -34.53 23.92
CA ALA A 91 -13.14 -35.67 24.48
C ALA A 91 -12.21 -36.84 24.90
N ALA A 92 -10.98 -36.90 24.39
CA ALA A 92 -10.02 -37.95 24.73
C ALA A 92 -8.64 -37.45 25.24
N SER A 93 -8.42 -36.13 25.41
CA SER A 93 -7.21 -35.61 26.07
C SER A 93 -7.40 -34.24 26.71
N LYS A 94 -6.86 -34.06 27.92
CA LYS A 94 -6.88 -32.80 28.70
C LYS A 94 -5.79 -31.80 28.30
N SER A 95 -5.47 -31.71 27.02
CA SER A 95 -4.28 -31.02 26.49
C SER A 95 -4.62 -29.77 25.69
N SER A 96 -3.72 -28.78 25.74
CA SER A 96 -3.87 -27.43 25.20
C SER A 96 -3.76 -27.33 23.67
N TYR A 97 -4.46 -28.20 22.93
CA TYR A 97 -4.57 -28.13 21.47
C TYR A 97 -5.59 -27.05 21.11
N THR A 98 -5.21 -26.09 20.27
CA THR A 98 -6.05 -24.97 19.82
C THR A 98 -5.92 -24.77 18.31
N PRO A 99 -6.85 -24.04 17.66
CA PRO A 99 -6.78 -23.78 16.22
C PRO A 99 -5.59 -22.90 15.83
N LEU A 100 -5.00 -22.17 16.79
CA LEU A 100 -3.76 -21.42 16.56
C LEU A 100 -2.56 -22.37 16.42
N ASN A 101 -2.44 -23.33 17.35
CA ASN A 101 -1.22 -24.10 17.56
C ASN A 101 -1.18 -25.49 16.91
N THR A 102 -2.22 -25.85 16.17
CA THR A 102 -2.43 -27.20 15.64
C THR A 102 -2.65 -27.18 14.12
N LEU A 103 -2.00 -28.11 13.40
CA LEU A 103 -2.31 -28.45 12.01
C LEU A 103 -2.48 -29.96 11.82
N PHE A 104 -3.17 -30.36 10.76
CA PHE A 104 -3.45 -31.75 10.39
C PHE A 104 -2.87 -32.06 9.01
N ILE A 105 -2.18 -33.19 8.84
CA ILE A 105 -1.72 -33.65 7.52
C ILE A 105 -2.92 -34.13 6.72
N GLY A 106 -3.23 -33.45 5.62
CA GLY A 106 -4.30 -33.84 4.69
C GLY A 106 -3.84 -34.84 3.65
N LEU A 107 -2.64 -34.65 3.11
CA LEU A 107 -1.99 -35.53 2.14
C LEU A 107 -0.48 -35.54 2.41
N PHE A 108 0.14 -36.71 2.26
CA PHE A 108 1.60 -36.86 2.14
C PHE A 108 1.93 -37.90 1.06
N ALA A 109 2.80 -37.54 0.11
CA ALA A 109 3.28 -38.43 -0.95
C ALA A 109 4.80 -38.26 -1.14
N SER A 110 5.54 -39.32 -1.43
CA SER A 110 7.01 -39.27 -1.57
C SER A 110 7.59 -40.46 -2.31
N LYS A 111 8.81 -40.32 -2.82
CA LYS A 111 9.60 -41.45 -3.33
C LYS A 111 9.88 -42.43 -2.20
N LYS A 112 9.57 -43.72 -2.41
CA LYS A 112 9.59 -44.77 -1.38
C LYS A 112 10.91 -44.86 -0.64
N ASP A 113 12.01 -44.81 -1.38
CA ASP A 113 13.38 -44.92 -0.86
C ASP A 113 13.80 -43.71 -0.01
N TYR A 114 13.02 -42.62 0.00
CA TYR A 114 13.32 -41.38 0.72
C TYR A 114 12.23 -40.98 1.73
N MET A 115 11.16 -41.78 1.86
CA MET A 115 9.93 -41.46 2.61
C MET A 115 10.16 -40.88 4.01
N ARG A 116 11.07 -41.48 4.79
CA ARG A 116 11.42 -41.02 6.15
C ARG A 116 12.11 -39.65 6.16
N GLY A 117 13.04 -39.44 5.24
CA GLY A 117 13.72 -38.16 5.07
C GLY A 117 12.75 -37.07 4.63
N CYS A 118 11.89 -37.38 3.65
CA CYS A 118 10.88 -36.47 3.15
C CYS A 118 9.90 -36.02 4.24
N MET A 119 9.33 -36.95 5.03
CA MET A 119 8.41 -36.60 6.12
C MET A 119 9.09 -35.74 7.20
N ARG A 120 10.30 -36.10 7.62
CA ARG A 120 11.05 -35.32 8.64
C ARG A 120 11.32 -33.90 8.17
N GLU A 121 11.75 -33.72 6.92
CA GLU A 121 12.09 -32.41 6.36
C GLU A 121 10.85 -31.54 6.09
N ILE A 122 9.75 -32.15 5.65
CA ILE A 122 8.44 -31.50 5.50
C ILE A 122 7.93 -30.96 6.84
N LEU A 123 7.98 -31.75 7.91
CA LEU A 123 7.58 -31.32 9.24
C LEU A 123 8.51 -30.24 9.79
N HIS A 124 9.84 -30.40 9.62
CA HIS A 124 10.83 -29.39 10.03
C HIS A 124 10.57 -28.04 9.36
N THR A 125 10.36 -28.03 8.05
CA THR A 125 10.06 -26.80 7.29
C THR A 125 8.73 -26.19 7.70
N MET A 126 7.69 -26.99 7.94
CA MET A 126 6.38 -26.49 8.39
C MET A 126 6.49 -25.80 9.77
N PHE A 127 7.18 -26.42 10.73
CA PHE A 127 7.42 -25.85 12.07
C PHE A 127 8.35 -24.62 12.08
N ILE A 128 9.18 -24.45 11.05
CA ILE A 128 9.98 -23.24 10.83
C ILE A 128 9.12 -22.12 10.21
N ALA A 129 8.31 -22.45 9.21
CA ALA A 129 7.54 -21.49 8.43
C ALA A 129 6.26 -21.00 9.13
N VAL A 130 5.77 -21.74 10.14
CA VAL A 130 4.62 -21.37 10.96
C VAL A 130 4.94 -21.60 12.45
N PRO A 131 5.70 -20.69 13.11
CA PRO A 131 6.18 -20.91 14.49
C PRO A 131 5.08 -21.12 15.52
N ASP A 132 3.88 -20.54 15.31
CA ASP A 132 2.73 -20.69 16.21
C ASP A 132 2.26 -22.15 16.33
N VAL A 133 2.53 -22.97 15.31
CA VAL A 133 2.10 -24.37 15.28
C VAL A 133 3.07 -25.20 16.10
N HIS A 134 2.59 -25.74 17.21
CA HIS A 134 3.35 -26.62 18.11
C HIS A 134 3.06 -28.10 17.86
N TYR A 135 1.90 -28.42 17.27
CA TYR A 135 1.41 -29.78 17.09
C TYR A 135 1.00 -30.04 15.64
N CYS A 136 1.45 -31.15 15.08
CA CYS A 136 1.00 -31.65 13.79
C CYS A 136 0.42 -33.06 13.94
N PHE A 137 -0.85 -33.23 13.58
CA PHE A 137 -1.55 -34.52 13.67
C PHE A 137 -1.59 -35.27 12.34
N LEU A 138 -1.36 -36.58 12.42
CA LEU A 138 -1.70 -37.55 11.40
C LEU A 138 -2.81 -38.45 11.95
N ILE A 139 -3.93 -38.54 11.25
CA ILE A 139 -5.08 -39.34 11.65
C ILE A 139 -5.22 -40.49 10.67
N LEU A 140 -5.22 -41.73 11.18
CA LEU A 140 -5.38 -42.94 10.36
C LEU A 140 -6.64 -43.70 10.81
N PRO A 141 -7.38 -44.38 9.91
CA PRO A 141 -8.41 -45.34 10.31
C PRO A 141 -7.81 -46.45 11.18
N GLU A 142 -8.55 -46.97 12.17
CA GLU A 142 -8.04 -47.98 13.12
C GLU A 142 -7.43 -49.22 12.44
N ASN A 143 -7.95 -49.63 11.28
CA ASN A 143 -7.45 -50.76 10.49
C ASN A 143 -6.12 -50.46 9.73
N VAL A 144 -5.52 -49.29 9.89
CA VAL A 144 -4.33 -48.82 9.14
C VAL A 144 -3.18 -48.54 10.10
N SER A 145 -2.18 -49.41 10.09
CA SER A 145 -0.95 -49.24 10.88
C SER A 145 -0.04 -48.15 10.30
N LEU A 146 0.54 -47.34 11.20
CA LEU A 146 1.63 -46.42 10.87
C LEU A 146 2.86 -47.20 10.37
N ASP A 147 3.52 -46.72 9.32
CA ASP A 147 4.75 -47.31 8.79
C ASP A 147 5.92 -47.15 9.76
N ASN A 148 6.77 -48.17 9.85
CA ASN A 148 7.96 -48.17 10.72
C ASN A 148 8.91 -46.99 10.42
N SER A 149 8.89 -46.46 9.19
CA SER A 149 9.62 -45.26 8.75
C SER A 149 9.26 -44.01 9.55
N PHE A 150 8.04 -43.93 10.08
CA PHE A 150 7.53 -42.78 10.84
C PHE A 150 7.66 -42.94 12.37
N VAL A 151 8.20 -44.06 12.85
CA VAL A 151 8.55 -44.24 14.26
C VAL A 151 9.63 -43.22 14.66
N ASN A 152 9.43 -42.57 15.80
CA ASN A 152 10.20 -41.41 16.29
C ASN A 152 10.07 -40.13 15.44
N ILE A 153 9.16 -40.09 14.46
CA ILE A 153 8.66 -38.84 13.84
C ILE A 153 7.28 -38.52 14.41
N PHE A 154 6.44 -39.54 14.60
CA PHE A 154 5.17 -39.43 15.31
C PHE A 154 5.15 -40.29 16.57
N ARG A 155 4.46 -39.79 17.58
CA ARG A 155 4.06 -40.52 18.79
C ARG A 155 2.60 -40.90 18.66
N ASN A 156 2.28 -42.18 18.88
CA ASN A 156 0.90 -42.62 19.06
C ASN A 156 0.38 -42.09 20.41
N ILE A 157 -0.76 -41.40 20.43
CA ILE A 157 -1.44 -41.07 21.68
C ILE A 157 -2.49 -42.14 21.93
N ALA A 158 -2.10 -43.20 22.65
CA ALA A 158 -2.92 -44.39 22.91
C ALA A 158 -4.20 -44.15 23.75
N GLN A 159 -4.52 -42.90 24.05
CA GLN A 159 -5.78 -42.46 24.68
C GLN A 159 -6.73 -41.80 23.67
N LEU A 160 -6.24 -41.32 22.51
CA LEU A 160 -7.01 -40.69 21.44
C LEU A 160 -7.54 -41.73 20.41
N GLN A 161 -8.23 -42.77 20.87
CA GLN A 161 -9.12 -43.51 19.96
C GLN A 161 -10.43 -42.74 19.85
N GLN A 162 -10.69 -42.17 18.67
CA GLN A 162 -11.88 -41.37 18.42
C GLN A 162 -12.83 -42.07 17.46
N SER A 163 -14.14 -41.94 17.70
CA SER A 163 -15.18 -42.48 16.83
C SER A 163 -15.98 -41.38 16.13
N VAL A 164 -16.44 -41.67 14.91
CA VAL A 164 -17.40 -40.85 14.17
C VAL A 164 -18.45 -41.79 13.58
N GLY A 165 -19.57 -41.93 14.29
CA GLY A 165 -20.47 -43.06 14.10
C GLY A 165 -19.73 -44.38 14.34
N ASP A 166 -19.88 -45.33 13.42
CA ASP A 166 -19.25 -46.67 13.51
C ASP A 166 -17.77 -46.70 13.03
N LYS A 167 -17.19 -45.55 12.61
CA LYS A 167 -15.78 -45.45 12.18
C LYS A 167 -14.89 -45.09 13.36
N PHE A 168 -13.81 -45.87 13.59
CA PHE A 168 -12.78 -45.58 14.59
C PHE A 168 -11.47 -45.10 13.95
N PHE A 169 -10.80 -44.15 14.61
CA PHE A 169 -9.59 -43.50 14.16
C PHE A 169 -8.50 -43.53 15.24
N THR A 170 -7.25 -43.68 14.81
CA THR A 170 -6.06 -43.61 15.65
C THR A 170 -5.31 -42.31 15.35
N ILE A 171 -5.08 -41.51 16.39
CA ILE A 171 -4.43 -40.20 16.27
C ILE A 171 -2.94 -40.28 16.65
N PHE A 172 -2.10 -39.79 15.75
CA PHE A 172 -0.65 -39.70 15.90
C PHE A 172 -0.22 -38.23 15.92
N ILE A 173 0.63 -37.84 16.88
CA ILE A 173 1.13 -36.47 17.03
C ILE A 173 2.60 -36.38 16.66
N SER A 174 2.99 -35.28 16.02
CA SER A 174 4.37 -34.81 15.91
C SER A 174 4.46 -33.44 16.56
N GLU A 175 5.51 -33.18 17.33
CA GLU A 175 5.60 -32.03 18.25
C GLU A 175 6.80 -31.16 17.88
N ARG A 176 6.64 -29.82 17.84
CA ARG A 176 7.67 -28.86 17.33
C ARG A 176 9.05 -29.07 17.96
N TYR A 177 9.11 -29.38 19.27
CA TYR A 177 10.37 -29.60 20.00
C TYR A 177 11.20 -30.79 19.50
N MET A 178 10.63 -31.73 18.73
CA MET A 178 11.36 -32.85 18.12
C MET A 178 12.21 -32.43 16.90
N PHE A 179 12.02 -31.19 16.43
CA PHE A 179 12.70 -30.61 15.27
C PHE A 179 13.40 -29.29 15.65
N GLU A 180 12.66 -28.41 16.31
CA GLU A 180 13.07 -27.10 16.81
C GLU A 180 12.89 -27.07 18.34
N PRO A 181 13.88 -27.53 19.13
CA PRO A 181 13.78 -27.58 20.59
C PRO A 181 13.67 -26.17 21.20
N MET A 182 13.03 -26.08 22.36
CA MET A 182 12.95 -24.83 23.13
C MET A 182 14.36 -24.41 23.59
N LEU A 183 14.67 -23.12 23.49
CA LEU A 183 15.97 -22.59 23.94
C LEU A 183 15.97 -22.45 25.47
N TYR A 184 17.09 -22.80 26.10
CA TYR A 184 17.29 -22.49 27.51
C TYR A 184 17.76 -21.04 27.64
N ILE A 185 16.90 -20.15 28.18
CA ILE A 185 17.23 -18.74 28.36
C ILE A 185 17.67 -18.49 29.80
N ARG A 186 18.86 -17.93 29.98
CA ARG A 186 19.44 -17.56 31.28
C ARG A 186 20.05 -16.15 31.26
N ASN A 187 20.38 -15.60 32.42
CA ASN A 187 21.17 -14.37 32.50
C ASN A 187 22.56 -14.55 31.85
N ALA A 188 23.02 -13.49 31.21
CA ALA A 188 24.33 -13.39 30.57
C ALA A 188 25.44 -13.31 31.62
N ARG A 189 26.60 -13.88 31.30
CA ARG A 189 27.84 -13.84 32.08
C ARG A 189 28.97 -13.32 31.20
N VAL A 190 30.04 -12.80 31.79
CA VAL A 190 31.15 -12.19 31.04
C VAL A 190 31.85 -13.22 30.15
N GLU A 191 31.87 -14.48 30.56
CA GLU A 191 32.40 -15.61 29.78
C GLU A 191 31.62 -15.87 28.47
N ASP A 192 30.35 -15.45 28.35
CA ASP A 192 29.56 -15.63 27.13
C ASP A 192 30.07 -14.74 25.97
N THR A 193 30.93 -13.74 26.24
CA THR A 193 31.40 -12.77 25.25
C THR A 193 32.27 -13.36 24.14
N ASP A 194 33.10 -14.35 24.46
CA ASP A 194 33.95 -15.07 23.50
C ASP A 194 33.10 -15.81 22.45
N GLU A 195 31.92 -16.27 22.84
CA GLU A 195 30.98 -17.04 22.00
C GLU A 195 30.04 -16.13 21.21
N LEU A 196 29.66 -14.99 21.78
CA LEU A 196 28.77 -14.00 21.18
C LEU A 196 29.48 -13.06 20.19
N THR A 197 30.76 -12.75 20.38
CA THR A 197 31.49 -11.80 19.52
C THR A 197 31.45 -12.23 18.03
N PRO A 198 31.75 -13.50 17.66
CA PRO A 198 31.63 -13.96 16.27
C PRO A 198 30.22 -13.86 15.67
N LEU A 199 29.17 -13.93 16.51
CA LEU A 199 27.79 -13.74 16.06
C LEU A 199 27.55 -12.27 15.69
N PHE A 200 27.97 -11.32 16.52
CA PHE A 200 27.83 -9.89 16.23
C PHE A 200 28.70 -9.44 15.05
N ASP A 201 29.94 -9.93 14.94
CA ASP A 201 30.84 -9.67 13.80
C ASP A 201 30.22 -10.18 12.49
N SER A 202 29.54 -11.33 12.51
CA SER A 202 28.85 -11.87 11.33
C SER A 202 27.63 -11.04 10.89
N LEU A 203 27.09 -10.21 11.77
CA LEU A 203 25.90 -9.39 11.54
C LEU A 203 26.26 -7.95 11.13
N ASN A 204 27.07 -7.24 11.93
CA ASN A 204 27.51 -5.88 11.61
C ASN A 204 28.65 -5.35 12.52
N ASN A 205 29.86 -5.18 11.98
CA ASN A 205 31.02 -4.55 12.64
C ASN A 205 30.82 -3.08 13.07
N THR A 206 29.71 -2.42 12.71
CA THR A 206 29.43 -1.02 13.12
C THR A 206 29.43 -0.85 14.65
N LEU A 207 28.99 -1.85 15.43
CA LEU A 207 28.99 -1.77 16.89
C LEU A 207 30.43 -1.74 17.44
N GLN A 208 31.28 -2.67 17.01
CA GLN A 208 32.71 -2.69 17.32
C GLN A 208 33.40 -1.37 16.93
N ALA A 209 33.07 -0.82 15.75
CA ALA A 209 33.64 0.43 15.26
C ALA A 209 33.20 1.69 16.03
N VAL A 210 32.10 1.63 16.78
CA VAL A 210 31.57 2.76 17.58
C VAL A 210 31.92 2.63 19.07
N TYR A 211 31.89 1.42 19.61
CA TYR A 211 32.04 1.16 21.05
C TYR A 211 33.34 0.41 21.43
N GLY A 212 34.15 0.00 20.45
CA GLY A 212 35.41 -0.71 20.67
C GLY A 212 35.27 -2.22 20.86
N ASP A 213 36.40 -2.91 20.97
CA ASP A 213 36.48 -4.39 20.92
C ASP A 213 35.84 -5.11 22.13
N TYR A 214 35.60 -4.40 23.24
CA TYR A 214 35.11 -4.98 24.50
C TYR A 214 33.64 -4.65 24.81
N TYR A 215 32.90 -4.05 23.88
CA TYR A 215 31.55 -3.50 24.14
C TYR A 215 30.54 -4.53 24.68
N LEU A 216 30.66 -5.81 24.30
CA LEU A 216 29.80 -6.89 24.83
C LEU A 216 30.13 -7.21 26.30
N ALA A 217 31.41 -7.16 26.69
CA ALA A 217 31.82 -7.36 28.08
C ALA A 217 31.33 -6.21 28.95
N GLU A 218 31.55 -4.96 28.52
CA GLU A 218 31.06 -3.78 29.25
C GLU A 218 29.52 -3.75 29.38
N LEU A 219 28.79 -4.20 28.35
CA LEU A 219 27.33 -4.33 28.40
C LEU A 219 26.86 -5.43 29.36
N ILE A 220 27.57 -6.55 29.46
CA ILE A 220 27.22 -7.66 30.35
C ILE A 220 27.68 -7.42 31.80
N GLU A 221 28.78 -6.70 32.02
CA GLU A 221 29.25 -6.29 33.35
C GLU A 221 28.39 -5.18 33.98
N SER A 222 27.76 -4.33 33.18
CA SER A 222 26.96 -3.18 33.67
C SER A 222 25.52 -3.49 34.08
N GLN A 223 25.14 -4.78 34.10
CA GLN A 223 23.79 -5.24 34.49
C GLN A 223 23.38 -4.79 35.91
N ASN A 224 22.14 -4.34 36.04
CA ASN A 224 21.55 -3.80 37.28
C ASN A 224 20.01 -3.95 37.29
N GLU A 225 19.29 -3.36 38.23
CA GLU A 225 17.82 -3.48 38.33
C GLU A 225 17.05 -2.84 37.16
N GLU A 226 17.65 -1.88 36.44
CA GLU A 226 17.05 -1.26 35.24
C GLU A 226 17.45 -1.99 33.95
N MET A 227 18.69 -2.48 33.85
CA MET A 227 19.24 -3.12 32.63
C MET A 227 19.71 -4.55 32.89
N GLN A 228 19.17 -5.51 32.15
CA GLN A 228 19.48 -6.95 32.25
C GLN A 228 19.89 -7.51 30.89
N CYS A 229 20.82 -8.46 30.88
CA CYS A 229 21.21 -9.20 29.68
C CYS A 229 20.90 -10.69 29.87
N ILE A 230 20.28 -11.29 28.85
CA ILE A 230 19.94 -12.72 28.82
C ILE A 230 20.46 -13.36 27.54
N VAL A 231 20.89 -14.62 27.64
CA VAL A 231 21.41 -15.42 26.52
C VAL A 231 20.58 -16.68 26.33
N ALA A 232 20.52 -17.14 25.07
CA ALA A 232 20.04 -18.48 24.74
C ALA A 232 21.21 -19.45 24.72
N GLU A 233 21.11 -20.54 25.48
CA GLU A 233 22.15 -21.57 25.60
C GLU A 233 21.75 -22.85 24.87
N VAL A 234 22.69 -23.46 24.12
CA VAL A 234 22.55 -24.76 23.47
C VAL A 234 23.85 -25.55 23.57
N ASN A 235 23.81 -26.71 24.23
CA ASN A 235 24.99 -27.56 24.51
C ASN A 235 26.10 -26.80 25.28
N ASP A 236 25.71 -26.03 26.31
CA ASP A 236 26.58 -25.17 27.12
C ASP A 236 27.13 -23.90 26.41
N TYR A 237 26.89 -23.70 25.09
CA TYR A 237 27.29 -22.49 24.34
C TYR A 237 26.16 -21.46 24.21
N ALA A 238 26.48 -20.18 24.29
CA ALA A 238 25.59 -19.06 23.98
C ALA A 238 25.39 -18.89 22.45
N VAL A 239 24.13 -18.98 21.99
CA VAL A 239 23.76 -18.86 20.56
C VAL A 239 22.97 -17.59 20.23
N GLY A 240 22.79 -16.70 21.20
CA GLY A 240 22.14 -15.40 21.05
C GLY A 240 22.07 -14.61 22.36
N LEU A 241 21.89 -13.31 22.25
CA LEU A 241 21.85 -12.32 23.33
C LEU A 241 20.65 -11.38 23.15
N MET A 242 19.95 -11.07 24.25
CA MET A 242 19.03 -9.95 24.34
C MET A 242 19.42 -9.07 25.54
N SER A 243 19.65 -7.78 25.30
CA SER A 243 19.81 -6.75 26.33
C SER A 243 18.50 -5.98 26.45
N ILE A 244 18.00 -5.88 27.68
CA ILE A 244 16.69 -5.33 28.04
C ILE A 244 16.92 -4.19 29.04
N ASN A 245 16.18 -3.09 28.89
CA ASN A 245 16.30 -1.93 29.75
C ASN A 245 14.91 -1.32 30.02
N SER A 246 14.59 -1.03 31.28
CA SER A 246 13.29 -0.48 31.71
C SER A 246 13.19 1.05 31.64
N ASN A 247 14.32 1.74 31.43
CA ASN A 247 14.42 3.19 31.42
C ASN A 247 14.04 3.78 30.05
N VAL A 248 12.73 3.88 29.79
CA VAL A 248 12.16 4.35 28.52
C VAL A 248 11.88 5.85 28.53
N ASP A 249 12.41 6.58 27.54
CA ASP A 249 12.02 7.99 27.28
C ASP A 249 10.64 8.07 26.62
N VAL A 250 9.61 8.03 27.46
CA VAL A 250 8.20 8.08 27.05
C VAL A 250 7.79 9.46 26.51
N GLU A 251 8.48 10.54 26.85
CA GLU A 251 8.20 11.87 26.28
C GLU A 251 8.66 11.95 24.82
N PHE A 252 9.91 11.55 24.54
CA PHE A 252 10.44 11.47 23.18
C PHE A 252 9.57 10.56 22.30
N LEU A 253 9.21 9.37 22.80
CA LEU A 253 8.40 8.41 22.06
C LEU A 253 6.99 8.93 21.74
N ASN A 254 6.29 9.56 22.70
CA ASN A 254 4.97 10.13 22.45
C ASN A 254 4.99 11.37 21.52
N SER A 255 6.11 12.10 21.45
CA SER A 255 6.26 13.18 20.45
C SER A 255 6.54 12.66 19.03
N SER A 256 7.17 11.49 18.92
CA SER A 256 7.69 10.93 17.66
C SER A 256 6.77 9.89 17.00
N TYR A 257 5.86 9.26 17.75
CA TYR A 257 5.04 8.14 17.29
C TYR A 257 3.57 8.26 17.74
N ASN A 258 2.64 7.69 16.98
CA ASN A 258 1.25 7.58 17.42
C ASN A 258 1.10 6.37 18.37
N LEU A 259 1.11 6.65 19.67
CA LEU A 259 1.07 5.65 20.74
C LEU A 259 -0.24 5.66 21.54
N GLU A 260 -1.27 6.42 21.11
CA GLU A 260 -2.56 6.50 21.82
C GLU A 260 -3.23 5.11 21.98
N VAL A 261 -3.07 4.22 20.99
CA VAL A 261 -3.56 2.83 21.03
C VAL A 261 -2.91 2.02 22.16
N PHE A 262 -1.64 2.31 22.47
CA PHE A 262 -0.85 1.68 23.54
C PHE A 262 -0.91 2.48 24.85
N HIS A 263 -1.94 3.32 25.02
CA HIS A 263 -2.13 4.20 26.18
C HIS A 263 -0.91 5.10 26.47
N SER A 264 -0.22 5.55 25.42
CA SER A 264 0.96 6.42 25.54
C SER A 264 2.10 5.83 26.39
N LEU A 265 2.14 4.49 26.54
CA LEU A 265 3.08 3.72 27.36
C LEU A 265 2.96 3.95 28.88
N GLU A 266 1.84 4.51 29.36
CA GLU A 266 1.62 4.82 30.78
C GLU A 266 0.99 3.65 31.59
N GLN A 267 1.38 3.49 32.86
CA GLN A 267 0.69 2.55 33.76
C GLN A 267 -0.73 3.03 34.10
N LYS A 268 -1.71 2.12 33.98
CA LYS A 268 -3.10 2.37 34.37
C LYS A 268 -3.20 2.56 35.90
N LYS A 269 -3.58 3.76 36.34
CA LYS A 269 -3.81 4.05 37.77
C LYS A 269 -4.88 3.11 38.36
N ALA A 270 -4.43 2.18 39.19
CA ALA A 270 -5.28 1.21 39.88
C ALA A 270 -6.36 1.93 40.71
N GLY A 271 -7.64 1.61 40.44
CA GLY A 271 -8.80 2.22 41.09
C GLY A 271 -9.84 2.81 40.13
N LEU A 272 -9.50 3.06 38.86
CA LEU A 272 -10.44 3.56 37.84
C LEU A 272 -10.96 2.46 36.92
N ALA A 273 -11.86 1.62 37.44
CA ALA A 273 -12.74 0.82 36.60
C ALA A 273 -13.63 1.75 35.74
N ASN A 274 -13.79 1.41 34.46
CA ASN A 274 -14.71 2.05 33.51
C ASN A 274 -14.60 3.58 33.38
N ARG A 275 -13.46 4.10 32.90
CA ARG A 275 -13.41 5.40 32.19
C ARG A 275 -12.93 5.27 30.75
N ASN A 276 -13.89 5.43 29.84
CA ASN A 276 -13.81 5.89 28.45
C ASN A 276 -12.44 5.85 27.76
N GLN A 277 -12.16 4.75 27.04
CA GLN A 277 -11.16 4.75 25.98
C GLN A 277 -11.55 5.76 24.89
N LYS A 278 -10.57 6.53 24.40
CA LYS A 278 -10.48 6.90 22.99
C LYS A 278 -9.60 5.86 22.32
N ILE A 279 -10.09 5.21 21.26
CA ILE A 279 -9.28 4.37 20.38
C ILE A 279 -9.07 5.17 19.10
N THR A 280 -7.96 5.91 18.99
CA THR A 280 -7.70 6.68 17.77
C THR A 280 -6.99 5.79 16.76
N PHE A 281 -7.67 5.50 15.64
CA PHE A 281 -7.13 4.61 14.62
C PHE A 281 -6.04 5.30 13.80
N ALA A 282 -4.79 5.03 14.15
CA ALA A 282 -3.63 5.47 13.40
C ALA A 282 -3.66 4.87 11.97
N ASN A 283 -3.65 5.74 10.97
CA ASN A 283 -3.42 5.44 9.56
C ASN A 283 -4.28 4.32 8.95
N VAL A 284 -5.61 4.45 9.07
CA VAL A 284 -6.38 4.51 7.81
C VAL A 284 -6.00 5.84 7.14
N PRO A 285 -5.70 5.88 5.83
CA PRO A 285 -5.29 7.12 5.16
C PRO A 285 -6.35 8.22 5.32
N ASN A 286 -6.02 9.22 6.14
CA ASN A 286 -6.87 10.36 6.47
C ASN A 286 -6.93 11.35 5.29
N ASN A 287 -7.62 10.96 4.22
CA ASN A 287 -7.95 11.87 3.13
C ASN A 287 -8.80 13.02 3.67
N SER A 288 -8.18 14.20 3.70
CA SER A 288 -8.65 15.43 4.31
C SER A 288 -10.06 15.83 3.84
N LEU A 289 -11.07 15.55 4.67
CA LEU A 289 -12.38 16.19 4.56
C LEU A 289 -12.38 17.43 5.45
N VAL A 290 -12.20 18.59 4.83
CA VAL A 290 -12.55 19.88 5.44
C VAL A 290 -14.06 19.89 5.64
N SER A 291 -14.53 20.26 6.85
CA SER A 291 -15.95 20.40 7.14
C SER A 291 -16.57 21.51 6.30
N PHE A 292 -17.43 21.15 5.36
CA PHE A 292 -18.35 22.08 4.72
C PHE A 292 -19.55 22.28 5.65
N ASP A 293 -19.44 23.21 6.58
CA ASP A 293 -20.55 23.62 7.43
C ASP A 293 -21.64 24.28 6.57
N GLN A 294 -22.67 23.50 6.22
CA GLN A 294 -23.89 24.02 5.63
C GLN A 294 -24.75 24.61 6.74
N ASN A 295 -24.56 25.91 7.02
CA ASN A 295 -25.53 26.69 7.77
C ASN A 295 -26.85 26.71 6.98
N ILE A 296 -27.81 25.90 7.41
CA ILE A 296 -29.21 26.02 7.02
C ILE A 296 -29.89 26.85 8.12
N ASP A 297 -30.44 28.00 7.74
CA ASP A 297 -31.26 28.82 8.63
C ASP A 297 -32.54 28.06 8.99
N ASP A 298 -32.75 27.77 10.28
CA ASP A 298 -34.07 27.43 10.83
C ASP A 298 -34.38 28.39 11.99
N GLN A 299 -35.44 29.19 11.81
CA GLN A 299 -35.88 30.20 12.78
C GLN A 299 -37.07 29.66 13.60
N SER A 300 -36.94 29.53 14.92
CA SER A 300 -38.06 29.78 15.85
C SER A 300 -37.65 29.89 17.32
N ASP A 301 -38.38 30.77 18.00
CA ASP A 301 -38.39 31.11 19.43
C ASP A 301 -38.26 29.89 20.38
N MET A 302 -37.63 29.99 21.56
CA MET A 302 -38.04 30.90 22.65
C MET A 302 -36.92 31.26 23.63
N ALA A 303 -37.14 32.34 24.38
CA ALA A 303 -36.24 32.86 25.41
C ALA A 303 -36.42 32.21 26.79
N ILE A 304 -35.41 32.37 27.66
CA ILE A 304 -35.59 32.85 29.04
C ILE A 304 -34.27 33.46 29.56
N SER A 305 -34.40 34.46 30.43
CA SER A 305 -33.34 35.36 30.89
C SER A 305 -32.60 34.92 32.16
N ALA A 306 -31.34 35.33 32.30
CA ALA A 306 -30.74 35.67 33.59
C ALA A 306 -29.71 36.81 33.41
N GLU A 307 -29.83 37.90 34.16
CA GLU A 307 -28.95 39.08 34.09
C GLU A 307 -27.97 39.11 35.26
N SER A 308 -26.72 39.58 35.01
CA SER A 308 -25.92 40.49 35.87
C SER A 308 -24.42 40.41 35.53
N SER A 309 -23.59 41.45 35.65
CA SER A 309 -23.74 42.89 35.39
C SER A 309 -22.39 43.58 35.69
N THR A 310 -21.92 44.48 34.82
CA THR A 310 -20.81 45.46 35.07
C THR A 310 -19.41 44.90 35.40
N GLU A 311 -18.28 45.57 35.14
CA GLU A 311 -18.04 46.93 34.61
C GLU A 311 -16.77 46.99 33.72
N MET A 312 -16.49 48.16 33.10
CA MET A 312 -15.37 48.35 32.16
C MET A 312 -14.05 48.83 32.81
N GLY A 313 -12.92 48.37 32.26
CA GLY A 313 -11.61 49.00 32.44
C GLY A 313 -10.68 48.79 31.23
N LYS A 314 -10.27 49.88 30.56
CA LYS A 314 -9.23 49.96 29.50
C LYS A 314 -8.19 51.03 29.94
N PRO A 315 -7.11 51.37 29.19
CA PRO A 315 -6.59 50.84 27.92
C PRO A 315 -5.03 50.66 27.86
N HIS A 316 -4.51 50.22 26.69
CA HIS A 316 -3.15 50.52 26.16
C HIS A 316 -1.91 49.96 26.95
N GLN A 317 -0.69 49.86 26.41
CA GLN A 317 -0.18 50.03 25.04
C GLN A 317 1.06 49.14 24.74
N SER A 318 1.14 48.72 23.48
CA SER A 318 2.29 48.39 22.60
C SER A 318 3.77 48.55 23.00
N TRP A 319 4.63 47.89 22.19
CA TRP A 319 6.11 47.97 22.05
C TRP A 319 6.90 47.01 22.97
N SER A 320 8.06 46.47 22.55
CA SER A 320 8.67 46.33 21.22
C SER A 320 9.70 45.17 21.24
N ALA A 321 10.17 44.71 20.08
CA ALA A 321 11.29 43.76 20.00
C ALA A 321 12.59 44.52 19.71
N GLU A 322 13.68 44.18 20.42
CA GLU A 322 15.06 44.56 20.08
C GLU A 322 16.05 43.60 20.78
N ASP A 323 16.87 42.94 19.95
CA ASP A 323 18.20 42.32 20.13
C ASP A 323 18.73 41.82 21.49
N VAL A 324 19.05 40.52 21.56
CA VAL A 324 20.15 39.93 22.38
C VAL A 324 20.83 38.79 21.61
N ASP A 325 22.16 38.69 21.71
CA ASP A 325 23.04 37.74 20.98
C ASP A 325 22.84 36.23 21.36
N PRO A 326 23.10 35.28 20.46
CA PRO A 326 22.76 33.87 20.64
C PRO A 326 23.90 32.99 21.20
N HIS A 327 24.50 33.35 22.34
CA HIS A 327 25.44 32.44 23.05
C HIS A 327 25.33 32.49 24.60
N SER A 328 25.49 31.31 25.21
CA SER A 328 25.60 31.03 26.66
C SER A 328 24.40 31.36 27.56
N VAL A 329 23.53 30.37 27.76
CA VAL A 329 22.90 30.09 29.07
C VAL A 329 23.02 28.58 29.32
N ALA A 330 23.35 28.17 30.55
CA ALA A 330 23.50 26.76 30.91
C ALA A 330 22.15 26.07 31.18
N HIS A 331 22.11 24.73 31.06
CA HIS A 331 20.96 23.94 31.47
C HIS A 331 20.73 24.00 32.98
N THR A 332 19.86 24.90 33.44
CA THR A 332 19.18 24.77 34.73
C THR A 332 17.88 24.01 34.52
N GLY A 333 17.93 22.68 34.58
CA GLY A 333 16.74 21.85 34.54
C GLY A 333 15.84 22.16 35.75
N SER A 334 14.60 22.58 35.49
CA SER A 334 13.57 22.66 36.51
C SER A 334 12.83 21.33 36.58
N ASP A 335 12.98 20.58 37.67
CA ASP A 335 12.31 19.30 37.87
C ASP A 335 10.78 19.44 37.83
N PHE A 336 10.21 19.07 36.68
CA PHE A 336 8.80 18.76 36.49
C PHE A 336 8.65 17.36 35.88
N LYS A 337 9.37 16.37 36.45
CA LYS A 337 9.05 14.96 36.21
C LYS A 337 7.59 14.72 36.59
N SER A 338 6.80 14.16 35.70
CA SER A 338 5.49 13.64 36.06
C SER A 338 5.64 12.33 36.83
N ASP A 339 4.84 12.12 37.87
CA ASP A 339 4.71 10.83 38.57
C ASP A 339 3.90 9.82 37.72
N GLN A 340 4.32 9.60 36.48
CA GLN A 340 3.78 8.63 35.54
C GLN A 340 4.80 7.49 35.38
N LYS A 341 4.56 6.37 36.08
CA LYS A 341 5.32 5.14 35.84
C LYS A 341 5.10 4.65 34.40
N THR A 342 6.18 4.30 33.73
CA THR A 342 6.17 3.65 32.42
C THR A 342 5.59 2.23 32.55
N ASN A 343 4.85 1.77 31.55
CA ASN A 343 4.32 0.41 31.47
C ASN A 343 5.07 -0.48 30.46
N ALA A 344 6.19 0.03 29.93
CA ALA A 344 7.03 -0.66 28.97
C ALA A 344 8.50 -0.72 29.40
N PHE A 345 9.16 -1.83 29.07
CA PHE A 345 10.61 -1.92 28.90
C PHE A 345 10.96 -1.95 27.41
N TYR A 346 12.24 -1.75 27.06
CA TYR A 346 12.72 -1.85 25.68
C TYR A 346 13.90 -2.83 25.51
N ILE A 347 13.96 -3.44 24.33
CA ILE A 347 15.09 -4.25 23.87
C ILE A 347 16.14 -3.28 23.30
N GLN A 348 17.28 -3.18 23.98
CA GLN A 348 18.40 -2.30 23.62
C GLN A 348 19.31 -2.94 22.56
N LEU A 349 19.51 -4.27 22.66
CA LEU A 349 20.32 -5.04 21.71
C LEU A 349 19.71 -6.45 21.57
N PHE A 350 19.67 -6.97 20.35
CA PHE A 350 19.24 -8.33 20.09
C PHE A 350 20.05 -8.94 18.95
N ALA A 351 20.57 -10.15 19.17
CA ALA A 351 21.13 -11.01 18.12
C ALA A 351 20.88 -12.48 18.47
N ILE A 352 20.63 -13.30 17.45
CA ILE A 352 20.53 -14.75 17.58
C ILE A 352 21.03 -15.40 16.29
N ASN A 353 21.76 -16.50 16.42
CA ASN A 353 22.22 -17.29 15.29
C ASN A 353 21.04 -17.72 14.40
N GLU A 354 21.15 -17.56 13.08
CA GLU A 354 20.07 -17.78 12.10
C GLU A 354 19.34 -19.11 12.29
N LYS A 355 20.08 -20.18 12.61
CA LYS A 355 19.56 -21.53 12.85
C LYS A 355 18.48 -21.58 13.93
N TYR A 356 18.51 -20.66 14.89
CA TYR A 356 17.61 -20.64 16.06
C TYR A 356 16.62 -19.47 16.02
N GLN A 357 16.61 -18.63 14.97
CA GLN A 357 15.74 -17.45 14.89
C GLN A 357 14.24 -17.74 15.07
N THR A 358 13.75 -18.94 14.71
CA THR A 358 12.34 -19.30 14.91
C THR A 358 11.95 -19.48 16.39
N ARG A 359 12.94 -19.67 17.27
CA ARG A 359 12.79 -19.76 18.73
C ARG A 359 13.05 -18.43 19.45
N ALA A 360 13.23 -17.32 18.74
CA ALA A 360 13.51 -16.02 19.35
C ALA A 360 12.41 -15.54 20.34
N GLU A 361 11.19 -16.04 20.20
CA GLU A 361 10.08 -15.87 21.15
C GLU A 361 10.40 -16.34 22.59
N ASP A 362 11.32 -17.31 22.75
CA ASP A 362 11.76 -17.82 24.07
C ASP A 362 12.38 -16.72 24.93
N PHE A 363 13.09 -15.76 24.31
CA PHE A 363 13.63 -14.59 25.01
C PHE A 363 12.54 -13.69 25.60
N LEU A 364 11.40 -13.52 24.91
CA LEU A 364 10.33 -12.64 25.40
C LEU A 364 9.66 -13.21 26.65
N MET A 365 9.46 -14.53 26.69
CA MET A 365 8.97 -15.20 27.90
C MET A 365 9.89 -14.90 29.09
N LYS A 366 11.21 -14.99 28.89
CA LYS A 366 12.17 -14.67 29.95
C LYS A 366 12.28 -13.17 30.27
N ALA A 367 12.05 -12.29 29.29
CA ALA A 367 12.02 -10.84 29.51
C ALA A 367 10.86 -10.43 30.44
N PHE A 368 9.64 -10.91 30.18
CA PHE A 368 8.49 -10.62 31.04
C PHE A 368 8.58 -11.29 32.43
N GLU A 369 9.28 -12.44 32.57
CA GLU A 369 9.63 -12.99 33.89
C GLU A 369 10.56 -12.09 34.72
N LEU A 370 11.49 -11.38 34.07
CA LEU A 370 12.42 -10.45 34.73
C LEU A 370 11.78 -9.09 35.03
N PHE A 371 10.82 -8.65 34.20
CA PHE A 371 10.17 -7.35 34.28
C PHE A 371 8.64 -7.46 34.47
N PRO A 372 8.14 -8.09 35.55
CA PRO A 372 6.71 -8.42 35.74
C PRO A 372 5.82 -7.21 36.06
N ASP A 373 6.39 -6.04 36.35
CA ASP A 373 5.67 -4.78 36.59
C ASP A 373 5.25 -4.05 35.28
N PHE A 374 5.56 -4.63 34.12
CA PHE A 374 5.38 -4.01 32.80
C PHE A 374 4.53 -4.89 31.87
N ASP A 375 3.40 -4.37 31.38
CA ASP A 375 2.56 -5.07 30.40
C ASP A 375 3.19 -5.10 28.99
N MET A 376 4.28 -4.36 28.73
CA MET A 376 4.70 -4.00 27.38
C MET A 376 6.20 -4.18 27.11
N CYS A 377 6.52 -4.74 25.94
CA CYS A 377 7.87 -4.80 25.40
C CYS A 377 7.98 -3.94 24.13
N ILE A 378 9.02 -3.10 24.06
CA ILE A 378 9.34 -2.25 22.90
C ILE A 378 10.61 -2.77 22.20
N ILE A 379 10.63 -2.74 20.87
CA ILE A 379 11.87 -2.85 20.10
C ILE A 379 11.95 -1.71 19.06
N SER A 380 13.17 -1.24 18.79
CA SER A 380 13.44 -0.16 17.83
C SER A 380 14.28 -0.69 16.67
N ILE A 381 13.76 -0.54 15.43
CA ILE A 381 14.33 -1.22 14.25
C ILE A 381 14.77 -0.19 13.18
N PRO A 382 15.98 -0.30 12.59
CA PRO A 382 16.37 0.52 11.43
C PRO A 382 15.62 0.10 10.16
N HIS A 383 15.13 1.07 9.37
CA HIS A 383 14.21 0.82 8.24
C HIS A 383 14.77 -0.03 7.08
N LEU A 384 16.09 -0.27 7.04
CA LEU A 384 16.77 -1.08 6.02
C LEU A 384 17.18 -2.47 6.52
N VAL A 385 16.93 -2.81 7.79
CA VAL A 385 17.14 -4.16 8.32
C VAL A 385 15.96 -5.04 7.90
N PRO A 386 16.18 -6.22 7.30
CA PRO A 386 15.12 -7.17 6.97
C PRO A 386 14.32 -7.61 8.20
N GLU A 387 13.04 -7.92 8.04
CA GLU A 387 12.22 -8.44 9.13
C GLU A 387 12.70 -9.85 9.54
N PHE A 388 13.04 -10.03 10.82
CA PHE A 388 13.44 -11.30 11.40
C PHE A 388 12.30 -11.89 12.27
N PRO A 389 12.22 -13.23 12.46
CA PRO A 389 11.01 -13.91 12.95
C PRO A 389 10.42 -13.44 14.29
N LEU A 390 11.23 -12.82 15.15
CA LEU A 390 10.80 -12.21 16.42
C LEU A 390 9.82 -11.04 16.19
N LEU A 391 10.06 -10.22 15.15
CA LEU A 391 9.31 -8.99 14.89
C LEU A 391 7.84 -9.25 14.52
N ARG A 392 7.54 -10.45 14.03
CA ARG A 392 6.20 -10.95 13.71
C ARG A 392 5.20 -10.88 14.88
N LEU A 393 5.70 -10.88 16.12
CA LEU A 393 4.90 -10.72 17.33
C LEU A 393 4.57 -9.24 17.65
N PHE A 394 5.34 -8.30 17.09
CA PHE A 394 5.27 -6.88 17.45
C PHE A 394 4.40 -6.07 16.47
N VAL A 395 3.62 -5.12 17.01
CA VAL A 395 2.87 -4.15 16.21
C VAL A 395 3.69 -2.88 16.00
N VAL A 396 4.01 -2.56 14.74
CA VAL A 396 4.70 -1.32 14.35
C VAL A 396 3.79 -0.10 14.50
N SER A 397 4.24 0.90 15.27
CA SER A 397 3.60 2.23 15.34
C SER A 397 4.01 3.12 14.16
N SER A 398 3.09 3.99 13.73
CA SER A 398 3.34 5.02 12.72
C SER A 398 4.01 6.26 13.31
N SER A 399 5.07 6.73 12.67
CA SER A 399 5.74 8.01 12.97
C SER A 399 4.76 9.20 12.89
N SER A 400 4.98 10.21 13.73
CA SER A 400 4.42 11.56 13.49
C SER A 400 5.09 12.20 12.27
N PHE A 401 4.41 13.13 11.59
CA PHE A 401 4.94 13.83 10.39
C PHE A 401 6.06 14.85 10.71
N SER A 402 6.48 14.96 11.96
CA SER A 402 7.40 15.99 12.48
C SER A 402 8.74 15.45 12.97
N SER A 403 8.87 14.15 13.22
CA SER A 403 10.12 13.54 13.68
C SER A 403 11.14 13.46 12.55
N SER A 404 12.31 14.09 12.76
CA SER A 404 13.44 14.07 11.84
C SER A 404 14.43 12.92 12.12
N SER A 405 14.04 11.95 12.95
CA SER A 405 14.83 10.77 13.29
C SER A 405 15.10 9.91 12.05
N SER A 406 16.36 9.55 11.85
CA SER A 406 16.82 8.75 10.71
C SER A 406 16.50 7.25 10.83
N SER A 407 15.85 6.83 11.91
CA SER A 407 15.70 5.42 12.31
C SER A 407 14.49 5.22 13.22
N PHE A 408 14.25 3.95 13.57
CA PHE A 408 13.25 3.46 14.51
C PHE A 408 11.82 3.45 13.96
N SER A 409 11.43 2.30 13.42
CA SER A 409 10.07 1.80 13.66
C SER A 409 10.03 1.28 15.10
N VAL A 410 9.16 1.86 15.93
CA VAL A 410 8.86 1.37 17.28
C VAL A 410 7.83 0.27 17.14
N ALA A 411 8.16 -0.94 17.56
CA ALA A 411 7.26 -2.09 17.52
C ALA A 411 6.98 -2.58 18.94
N TRP A 412 5.74 -3.03 19.21
CA TRP A 412 5.23 -3.35 20.55
C TRP A 412 4.66 -4.77 20.71
N VAL A 413 4.94 -5.44 21.83
CA VAL A 413 4.32 -6.70 22.29
C VAL A 413 3.61 -6.52 23.64
N ASP A 414 2.41 -7.10 23.76
CA ASP A 414 1.65 -7.27 25.01
C ASP A 414 2.18 -8.46 25.83
N SER A 415 2.16 -8.38 27.15
CA SER A 415 2.43 -9.51 28.04
C SER A 415 1.36 -10.61 27.93
N VAL A 416 0.17 -10.28 27.43
CA VAL A 416 -0.92 -11.22 27.17
C VAL A 416 -0.56 -12.17 26.01
N HIS A 417 -0.20 -13.41 26.36
CA HIS A 417 0.21 -14.44 25.39
C HIS A 417 -0.84 -14.71 24.30
N PRO A 418 -0.43 -14.92 23.04
CA PRO A 418 -1.35 -15.20 21.93
C PRO A 418 -2.09 -16.53 22.07
N TRP A 419 -1.61 -17.45 22.91
CA TRP A 419 -2.21 -18.77 23.14
C TRP A 419 -3.66 -18.72 23.68
N ASP A 420 -4.06 -17.62 24.32
CA ASP A 420 -5.40 -17.41 24.87
C ASP A 420 -6.42 -16.85 23.86
N ILE A 421 -6.04 -16.67 22.58
CA ILE A 421 -7.01 -16.23 21.57
C ILE A 421 -8.06 -17.30 21.27
N LYS A 422 -9.33 -16.89 21.33
CA LYS A 422 -10.50 -17.66 20.90
C LYS A 422 -11.25 -16.84 19.87
N VAL A 423 -11.70 -17.50 18.81
CA VAL A 423 -12.64 -16.95 17.82
C VAL A 423 -13.94 -17.73 17.92
N ARG A 424 -15.07 -17.04 17.89
CA ARG A 424 -16.39 -17.67 17.92
C ARG A 424 -17.42 -16.84 17.16
N LYS A 425 -18.58 -17.45 16.89
CA LYS A 425 -19.77 -16.74 16.42
C LYS A 425 -20.20 -15.71 17.48
N ALA A 426 -20.65 -14.54 17.02
CA ALA A 426 -21.12 -13.46 17.87
C ALA A 426 -22.47 -13.83 18.53
N CYS A 427 -22.74 -13.24 19.69
CA CYS A 427 -24.02 -13.35 20.38
C CYS A 427 -24.51 -11.97 20.86
N THR A 428 -25.79 -11.89 21.26
CA THR A 428 -26.44 -10.63 21.66
C THR A 428 -25.73 -9.88 22.79
N SER A 429 -25.09 -10.59 23.72
CA SER A 429 -24.30 -10.00 24.81
C SER A 429 -22.96 -9.39 24.36
N ASP A 430 -22.51 -9.63 23.13
CA ASP A 430 -21.31 -8.99 22.60
C ASP A 430 -21.56 -7.54 22.18
N PHE A 431 -22.82 -7.14 21.94
CA PHE A 431 -23.17 -5.87 21.30
C PHE A 431 -22.60 -4.64 22.04
N GLU A 432 -22.69 -4.56 23.37
CA GLU A 432 -22.11 -3.47 24.16
C GLU A 432 -20.58 -3.43 24.06
N ASN A 433 -19.93 -4.59 24.07
CA ASN A 433 -18.48 -4.70 23.95
C ASN A 433 -18.00 -4.34 22.53
N ILE A 434 -18.76 -4.73 21.50
CA ILE A 434 -18.48 -4.37 20.11
C ILE A 434 -18.72 -2.87 19.89
N TRP A 435 -19.80 -2.30 20.40
CA TRP A 435 -20.03 -0.85 20.43
C TRP A 435 -18.82 -0.15 21.06
N PHE A 436 -18.28 -0.73 22.14
CA PHE A 436 -17.15 -0.15 22.85
C PHE A 436 -15.75 -0.43 22.25
N LEU A 437 -15.60 -1.41 21.37
CA LEU A 437 -14.43 -1.55 20.48
C LEU A 437 -14.51 -0.56 19.31
N THR A 438 -15.72 -0.29 18.82
CA THR A 438 -15.96 0.46 17.58
C THR A 438 -16.28 1.94 17.78
N ARG A 439 -16.40 2.42 19.04
CA ARG A 439 -16.81 3.78 19.48
C ARG A 439 -16.00 5.00 18.99
N ASN A 440 -15.05 4.79 18.06
CA ASN A 440 -14.26 5.83 17.39
C ASN A 440 -14.07 5.56 15.86
N ILE A 441 -14.74 4.55 15.30
CA ILE A 441 -14.54 4.13 13.91
C ILE A 441 -15.48 4.89 12.97
N ARG A 442 -14.95 5.35 11.83
CA ARG A 442 -15.76 5.98 10.78
C ARG A 442 -16.73 4.95 10.20
N GLN A 443 -18.01 5.30 10.13
CA GLN A 443 -19.10 4.41 9.75
C GLN A 443 -19.36 3.26 10.75
N GLN A 444 -19.17 3.53 12.05
CA GLN A 444 -19.59 2.63 13.13
C GLN A 444 -21.08 2.28 13.05
N GLU A 445 -21.93 3.25 12.71
CA GLU A 445 -23.38 3.11 12.67
C GLU A 445 -23.82 1.92 11.81
N LYS A 446 -23.26 1.79 10.60
CA LYS A 446 -23.59 0.70 9.67
C LYS A 446 -23.27 -0.70 10.23
N LEU A 447 -22.19 -0.81 11.01
CA LEU A 447 -21.79 -2.06 11.66
C LEU A 447 -22.75 -2.42 12.79
N LEU A 448 -23.23 -1.42 13.53
CA LEU A 448 -24.21 -1.64 14.60
C LEU A 448 -25.56 -2.02 14.01
N ASP A 449 -25.95 -1.42 12.87
CA ASP A 449 -27.15 -1.80 12.12
C ASP A 449 -27.05 -3.25 11.60
N ASP A 450 -25.94 -3.64 10.96
CA ASP A 450 -25.71 -5.02 10.50
C ASP A 450 -25.69 -6.04 11.66
N LEU A 451 -25.14 -5.67 12.83
CA LEU A 451 -25.17 -6.52 14.02
C LEU A 451 -26.54 -6.57 14.70
N GLN A 452 -27.33 -5.50 14.64
CA GLN A 452 -28.70 -5.49 15.11
C GLN A 452 -29.57 -6.41 14.22
N GLN A 453 -29.45 -6.30 12.90
CA GLN A 453 -30.09 -7.20 11.94
C GLN A 453 -29.65 -8.66 12.14
N PHE A 454 -28.36 -8.90 12.45
CA PHE A 454 -27.87 -10.23 12.84
C PHE A 454 -28.52 -10.75 14.13
N ASN A 455 -28.65 -9.91 15.16
CA ASN A 455 -29.27 -10.28 16.43
C ASN A 455 -30.78 -10.57 16.30
N ASP A 456 -31.49 -9.77 15.51
CA ASP A 456 -32.95 -9.84 15.37
C ASP A 456 -33.40 -10.95 14.39
N CYS A 457 -32.74 -11.07 13.24
CA CYS A 457 -33.19 -11.94 12.14
C CYS A 457 -32.11 -12.89 11.59
N ARG A 458 -30.82 -12.63 11.82
CA ARG A 458 -29.66 -13.33 11.19
C ARG A 458 -29.64 -13.31 9.66
N ARG A 459 -30.50 -12.49 9.04
CA ARG A 459 -30.71 -12.41 7.60
C ARG A 459 -31.06 -11.00 7.18
N ASP A 460 -30.66 -10.65 5.96
CA ASP A 460 -31.08 -9.43 5.28
C ASP A 460 -32.53 -9.53 4.77
N ASN A 461 -33.07 -8.41 4.28
CA ASN A 461 -34.46 -8.31 3.82
C ASN A 461 -34.75 -9.08 2.52
N ASP A 462 -33.72 -9.43 1.76
CA ASP A 462 -33.76 -10.33 0.58
C ASP A 462 -33.67 -11.82 0.98
N GLY A 463 -33.25 -12.11 2.22
CA GLY A 463 -33.11 -13.45 2.78
C GLY A 463 -31.67 -13.98 2.86
N THR A 464 -30.67 -13.20 2.46
CA THR A 464 -29.24 -13.57 2.54
C THR A 464 -28.80 -13.78 3.99
N ASP A 465 -28.03 -14.84 4.27
CA ASP A 465 -27.56 -15.18 5.62
C ASP A 465 -26.42 -14.25 6.09
N ILE A 466 -26.63 -13.58 7.23
CA ILE A 466 -25.63 -12.75 7.89
C ILE A 466 -24.86 -13.62 8.89
N MET A 467 -23.53 -13.55 8.84
CA MET A 467 -22.63 -14.30 9.71
C MET A 467 -21.70 -13.35 10.47
N ALA A 468 -21.89 -13.23 11.80
CA ALA A 468 -21.03 -12.40 12.65
C ALA A 468 -20.13 -13.25 13.56
N TYR A 469 -18.88 -12.81 13.73
CA TYR A 469 -17.83 -13.46 14.53
C TYR A 469 -17.13 -12.44 15.42
N VAL A 470 -16.63 -12.88 16.57
CA VAL A 470 -15.81 -12.10 17.49
C VAL A 470 -14.52 -12.83 17.84
N ALA A 471 -13.46 -12.06 18.05
CA ALA A 471 -12.19 -12.52 18.59
C ALA A 471 -12.04 -12.02 20.04
N THR A 472 -11.65 -12.91 20.94
CA THR A 472 -11.42 -12.63 22.36
C THR A 472 -10.07 -13.16 22.81
N VAL A 473 -9.36 -12.43 23.68
CA VAL A 473 -8.12 -12.88 24.35
C VAL A 473 -8.28 -12.63 25.84
N ALA A 474 -7.98 -13.64 26.69
CA ALA A 474 -8.31 -13.62 28.12
C ALA A 474 -9.77 -13.18 28.39
N ASP A 475 -10.69 -13.71 27.57
CA ASP A 475 -12.13 -13.39 27.47
C ASP A 475 -12.50 -11.90 27.26
N ARG A 476 -11.52 -11.02 27.00
CA ARG A 476 -11.74 -9.63 26.54
C ARG A 476 -11.96 -9.60 25.04
N LEU A 477 -13.00 -8.91 24.56
CA LEU A 477 -13.26 -8.74 23.14
C LEU A 477 -12.23 -7.81 22.49
N ILE A 478 -11.51 -8.32 21.48
CA ILE A 478 -10.45 -7.61 20.75
C ILE A 478 -10.80 -7.37 19.27
N GLY A 479 -11.80 -8.08 18.73
CA GLY A 479 -12.17 -7.97 17.32
C GLY A 479 -13.58 -8.46 17.01
N VAL A 480 -14.11 -7.99 15.88
CA VAL A 480 -15.42 -8.34 15.31
C VAL A 480 -15.32 -8.41 13.77
N ALA A 481 -16.05 -9.34 13.16
CA ALA A 481 -16.24 -9.40 11.72
C ALA A 481 -17.68 -9.77 11.35
N VAL A 482 -18.17 -9.26 10.23
CA VAL A 482 -19.50 -9.57 9.69
C VAL A 482 -19.39 -9.86 8.19
N LEU A 483 -20.01 -10.95 7.78
CA LEU A 483 -19.91 -11.54 6.45
C LEU A 483 -21.28 -11.96 5.91
N ARG A 484 -21.39 -11.99 4.59
CA ARG A 484 -22.53 -12.55 3.83
C ARG A 484 -22.01 -13.56 2.80
N ASN A 485 -22.90 -14.23 2.07
CA ASN A 485 -22.51 -15.03 0.91
C ASN A 485 -22.12 -14.10 -0.26
N GLU A 486 -21.14 -14.49 -1.07
CA GLU A 486 -20.78 -13.72 -2.28
C GLU A 486 -21.71 -14.13 -3.45
N GLU A 487 -22.74 -13.32 -3.69
CA GLU A 487 -23.74 -13.59 -4.72
C GLU A 487 -23.25 -13.24 -6.14
N ASP A 488 -22.38 -12.22 -6.25
CA ASP A 488 -21.86 -11.67 -7.50
C ASP A 488 -20.51 -12.28 -7.92
N ILE A 489 -20.13 -13.44 -7.36
CA ILE A 489 -18.90 -14.18 -7.66
C ILE A 489 -18.62 -14.35 -9.17
N LYS A 490 -19.68 -14.44 -10.00
CA LYS A 490 -19.57 -14.57 -11.46
C LYS A 490 -19.18 -13.24 -12.12
N TYR A 491 -19.68 -12.11 -11.61
CA TYR A 491 -19.22 -10.77 -11.98
C TYR A 491 -17.77 -10.55 -11.52
N LEU A 492 -17.40 -10.98 -10.31
CA LEU A 492 -16.00 -10.91 -9.86
C LEU A 492 -15.07 -11.74 -10.76
N ARG A 493 -15.48 -12.93 -11.19
CA ARG A 493 -14.71 -13.75 -12.14
C ARG A 493 -14.54 -13.08 -13.50
N SER A 494 -15.62 -12.50 -14.06
CA SER A 494 -15.56 -11.84 -15.37
C SER A 494 -14.76 -10.54 -15.36
N HIS A 495 -14.71 -9.84 -14.22
CA HIS A 495 -14.09 -8.51 -14.10
C HIS A 495 -12.75 -8.45 -13.39
N TYR A 496 -12.36 -9.44 -12.59
CA TYR A 496 -11.10 -9.41 -11.83
C TYR A 496 -10.29 -10.71 -11.99
N ASN A 497 -8.98 -10.58 -11.83
CA ASN A 497 -7.99 -11.65 -11.86
C ASN A 497 -8.03 -12.56 -10.62
N ILE A 498 -9.21 -12.94 -10.12
CA ILE A 498 -9.32 -13.86 -8.97
C ILE A 498 -8.71 -15.24 -9.27
N GLU A 499 -8.66 -15.63 -10.56
CA GLU A 499 -8.05 -16.88 -11.03
C GLU A 499 -6.51 -16.90 -10.92
N ASP A 500 -5.86 -15.75 -10.70
CA ASP A 500 -4.43 -15.67 -10.37
C ASP A 500 -4.15 -16.21 -8.95
N TYR A 501 -5.20 -16.33 -8.11
CA TYR A 501 -5.11 -16.71 -6.70
C TYR A 501 -5.93 -17.95 -6.32
N ILE A 502 -6.95 -18.33 -7.10
CA ILE A 502 -7.80 -19.51 -6.85
C ILE A 502 -8.15 -20.33 -8.10
N TYR A 503 -8.25 -21.65 -7.96
CA TYR A 503 -8.89 -22.51 -8.95
C TYR A 503 -10.40 -22.45 -8.82
N PHE A 504 -10.99 -21.41 -9.43
CA PHE A 504 -12.43 -21.13 -9.38
C PHE A 504 -13.33 -22.37 -9.53
N ASN A 505 -13.02 -23.26 -10.48
CA ASN A 505 -13.83 -24.44 -10.77
C ASN A 505 -13.77 -25.54 -9.66
N HIS A 506 -12.90 -25.40 -8.66
CA HIS A 506 -12.78 -26.28 -7.49
C HIS A 506 -13.47 -25.71 -6.24
N HIS A 507 -14.08 -24.53 -6.37
CA HIS A 507 -14.90 -23.89 -5.36
C HIS A 507 -16.39 -23.94 -5.69
N GLU A 508 -17.22 -24.12 -4.68
CA GLU A 508 -18.67 -23.96 -4.81
C GLU A 508 -19.06 -22.49 -4.57
N GLN A 509 -20.18 -22.04 -5.14
CA GLN A 509 -20.68 -20.67 -4.91
C GLN A 509 -20.92 -20.38 -3.40
N SER A 510 -21.24 -21.42 -2.63
CA SER A 510 -21.36 -21.43 -1.16
C SER A 510 -20.04 -21.16 -0.41
N GLU A 511 -18.87 -21.41 -1.00
CA GLU A 511 -17.56 -21.28 -0.33
C GLU A 511 -16.96 -19.87 -0.45
N HIS A 512 -17.61 -18.98 -1.20
CA HIS A 512 -17.22 -17.59 -1.35
C HIS A 512 -18.04 -16.71 -0.39
N ALA A 513 -17.36 -15.84 0.36
CA ALA A 513 -17.98 -14.91 1.28
C ALA A 513 -17.61 -13.46 0.98
N HIS A 514 -18.59 -12.59 1.15
CA HIS A 514 -18.47 -11.15 1.05
C HIS A 514 -18.23 -10.59 2.45
N LEU A 515 -17.10 -9.92 2.66
CA LEU A 515 -16.74 -9.29 3.92
C LEU A 515 -17.31 -7.87 3.98
N TYR A 516 -18.12 -7.55 4.98
CA TYR A 516 -18.70 -6.22 5.17
C TYR A 516 -17.98 -5.43 6.25
N HIS A 517 -17.61 -6.14 7.33
CA HIS A 517 -16.96 -5.58 8.50
C HIS A 517 -15.83 -6.50 8.94
N PHE A 518 -14.67 -5.92 9.25
CA PHE A 518 -13.56 -6.58 9.95
C PHE A 518 -12.80 -5.54 10.73
N ILE A 519 -12.91 -5.60 12.06
CA ILE A 519 -12.33 -4.64 12.97
C ILE A 519 -11.62 -5.40 14.08
N MET A 520 -10.37 -5.04 14.32
CA MET A 520 -9.52 -5.58 15.36
C MET A 520 -8.81 -4.41 16.03
N ASN A 521 -8.74 -4.43 17.36
CA ASN A 521 -7.91 -3.51 18.13
C ASN A 521 -6.48 -3.57 17.55
N PRO A 522 -5.86 -2.45 17.10
CA PRO A 522 -4.58 -2.51 16.42
C PRO A 522 -3.46 -3.14 17.25
N ALA A 523 -3.56 -3.12 18.58
CA ALA A 523 -2.70 -3.88 19.49
C ALA A 523 -2.60 -5.38 19.13
N PHE A 524 -3.70 -5.99 18.69
CA PHE A 524 -3.75 -7.41 18.34
C PHE A 524 -3.62 -7.64 16.82
N LYS A 525 -3.17 -6.64 16.04
CA LYS A 525 -3.11 -6.72 14.57
C LYS A 525 -2.34 -7.94 14.05
N TYR A 526 -1.30 -8.39 14.74
CA TYR A 526 -0.54 -9.59 14.37
C TYR A 526 -1.38 -10.88 14.33
N LEU A 527 -2.55 -10.89 14.99
CA LEU A 527 -3.53 -12.00 14.97
C LEU A 527 -4.60 -11.85 13.87
N SER A 528 -4.52 -10.86 12.98
CA SER A 528 -5.50 -10.60 11.91
C SER A 528 -5.68 -11.78 10.97
N LYS A 529 -4.58 -12.36 10.49
CA LYS A 529 -4.56 -13.55 9.63
C LYS A 529 -5.14 -14.78 10.32
N PHE A 530 -4.87 -14.94 11.63
CA PHE A 530 -5.47 -16.01 12.41
C PHE A 530 -6.99 -15.82 12.54
N PHE A 531 -7.47 -14.62 12.86
CA PHE A 531 -8.91 -14.34 12.92
C PHE A 531 -9.60 -14.56 11.56
N MET A 532 -8.98 -14.19 10.44
CA MET A 532 -9.49 -14.50 9.09
C MET A 532 -9.48 -16.00 8.78
N ARG A 533 -8.44 -16.76 9.19
CA ARG A 533 -8.41 -18.23 9.07
C ARG A 533 -9.56 -18.88 9.83
N GLU A 534 -9.78 -18.45 11.07
CA GLU A 534 -10.86 -18.94 11.91
C GLU A 534 -12.24 -18.59 11.38
N ILE A 535 -12.44 -17.38 10.86
CA ILE A 535 -13.69 -17.02 10.17
C ILE A 535 -13.92 -17.97 8.99
N LEU A 536 -12.93 -18.17 8.11
CA LEU A 536 -13.03 -19.11 6.98
C LEU A 536 -13.39 -20.53 7.45
N ARG A 537 -12.71 -21.06 8.47
CA ARG A 537 -12.98 -22.37 9.09
C ARG A 537 -14.41 -22.48 9.65
N GLN A 538 -14.83 -21.55 10.50
CA GLN A 538 -16.11 -21.61 11.23
C GLN A 538 -17.34 -21.24 10.39
N SER A 539 -17.13 -20.62 9.21
CA SER A 539 -18.17 -20.28 8.23
C SER A 539 -18.25 -21.24 7.03
N TYR A 540 -17.34 -22.24 6.97
CA TYR A 540 -17.18 -23.17 5.84
C TYR A 540 -16.89 -22.44 4.51
N LYS A 541 -16.05 -21.41 4.56
CA LYS A 541 -15.66 -20.58 3.41
C LYS A 541 -14.20 -20.80 3.07
N ASN A 542 -13.88 -20.64 1.79
CA ASN A 542 -12.52 -20.73 1.27
C ASN A 542 -11.97 -19.38 0.81
N CYS A 543 -12.84 -18.42 0.47
CA CYS A 543 -12.45 -17.07 0.01
C CYS A 543 -13.23 -15.98 0.75
N LEU A 544 -12.55 -14.88 1.11
CA LEU A 544 -13.14 -13.62 1.54
C LEU A 544 -12.87 -12.55 0.47
N TYR A 545 -13.90 -11.86 0.01
CA TYR A 545 -13.80 -10.69 -0.87
C TYR A 545 -14.21 -9.43 -0.13
N TYR A 546 -13.49 -8.32 -0.35
CA TYR A 546 -13.82 -7.01 0.20
C TYR A 546 -13.67 -5.92 -0.89
N PRO A 547 -14.77 -5.27 -1.30
CA PRO A 547 -14.75 -4.19 -2.29
C PRO A 547 -14.47 -2.83 -1.65
N LEU A 548 -13.51 -2.10 -2.22
CA LEU A 548 -13.18 -0.71 -1.88
C LEU A 548 -13.80 0.23 -2.92
N PHE A 549 -14.90 0.88 -2.56
CA PHE A 549 -15.52 1.91 -3.37
C PHE A 549 -14.81 3.27 -3.22
N PRO A 550 -14.72 4.10 -4.28
CA PRO A 550 -14.16 5.45 -4.18
C PRO A 550 -15.01 6.33 -3.26
N ILE A 551 -14.38 7.34 -2.66
CA ILE A 551 -14.98 8.22 -1.62
C ILE A 551 -16.28 8.91 -2.08
N TYR A 552 -16.44 9.12 -3.39
CA TYR A 552 -17.60 9.75 -4.01
C TYR A 552 -18.70 8.78 -4.48
N ALA A 553 -18.54 7.46 -4.31
CA ALA A 553 -19.57 6.50 -4.67
C ALA A 553 -20.87 6.78 -3.89
N SER A 554 -22.02 6.57 -4.53
CA SER A 554 -23.30 6.70 -3.83
C SER A 554 -23.39 5.69 -2.70
N GLN A 555 -23.90 6.12 -1.54
CA GLN A 555 -24.08 5.27 -0.34
C GLN A 555 -24.88 3.99 -0.65
N ALA A 556 -25.76 4.00 -1.68
CA ALA A 556 -26.47 2.81 -2.15
C ALA A 556 -25.56 1.69 -2.70
N PHE A 557 -24.38 2.04 -3.25
CA PHE A 557 -23.39 1.06 -3.72
C PHE A 557 -22.32 0.78 -2.65
N ILE A 558 -21.98 1.77 -1.81
CA ILE A 558 -21.12 1.54 -0.63
C ILE A 558 -21.81 0.57 0.35
N GLY A 559 -23.14 0.56 0.42
CA GLY A 559 -23.90 -0.35 1.30
C GLY A 559 -23.54 -0.18 2.78
N SER A 560 -23.69 -1.26 3.57
CA SER A 560 -23.34 -1.25 5.00
C SER A 560 -21.84 -1.34 5.29
N HIS A 561 -20.95 -1.56 4.30
CA HIS A 561 -19.51 -1.73 4.54
C HIS A 561 -18.89 -0.65 5.44
N SER A 562 -18.06 -1.09 6.40
CA SER A 562 -17.11 -0.22 7.10
C SER A 562 -15.72 -0.34 6.47
N ILE A 563 -14.82 0.56 6.85
CA ILE A 563 -13.38 0.40 6.60
C ILE A 563 -12.86 -0.75 7.47
N ILE A 564 -11.99 -1.60 6.93
CA ILE A 564 -11.43 -2.77 7.64
C ILE A 564 -10.01 -2.54 8.16
N THR A 565 -9.68 -3.14 9.31
CA THR A 565 -8.36 -2.97 9.96
C THR A 565 -7.28 -3.93 9.45
N ALA A 566 -7.64 -4.96 8.69
CA ALA A 566 -6.74 -6.00 8.18
C ALA A 566 -6.45 -5.90 6.66
N LEU A 567 -6.65 -4.72 6.06
CA LEU A 567 -6.48 -4.53 4.62
C LEU A 567 -5.07 -4.91 4.12
N SER A 568 -4.03 -4.68 4.93
CA SER A 568 -2.64 -5.06 4.63
C SER A 568 -2.41 -6.58 4.53
N ASP A 569 -3.27 -7.38 5.16
CA ASP A 569 -3.14 -8.83 5.22
C ASP A 569 -3.83 -9.52 4.03
N MET A 570 -4.89 -8.90 3.50
CA MET A 570 -5.51 -9.24 2.22
C MET A 570 -4.60 -8.87 1.04
N ILE A 571 -4.92 -9.32 -0.17
CA ILE A 571 -4.21 -8.94 -1.40
C ILE A 571 -5.12 -8.20 -2.39
N PRO A 572 -4.65 -7.16 -3.08
CA PRO A 572 -5.42 -6.49 -4.12
C PRO A 572 -5.48 -7.34 -5.40
N VAL A 573 -6.65 -7.36 -6.05
CA VAL A 573 -6.90 -8.14 -7.27
C VAL A 573 -6.98 -7.21 -8.47
N ARG A 574 -6.15 -7.47 -9.50
CA ARG A 574 -6.15 -6.66 -10.73
C ARG A 574 -7.50 -6.78 -11.46
N TYR A 575 -8.02 -5.65 -11.94
CA TYR A 575 -9.17 -5.62 -12.83
C TYR A 575 -8.77 -6.10 -14.23
N ARG A 576 -9.57 -6.98 -14.83
CA ARG A 576 -9.39 -7.49 -16.20
C ARG A 576 -9.69 -6.39 -17.20
N ARG A 577 -8.81 -6.20 -18.18
CA ARG A 577 -9.03 -5.29 -19.31
C ARG A 577 -10.22 -5.76 -20.15
N GLN A 578 -11.40 -5.19 -19.90
CA GLN A 578 -12.60 -5.46 -20.68
C GLN A 578 -12.53 -4.85 -22.08
N ILE A 579 -13.31 -5.44 -22.99
CA ILE A 579 -13.72 -4.81 -24.25
C ILE A 579 -15.04 -4.09 -23.95
N ILE A 580 -15.18 -2.84 -24.41
CA ILE A 580 -16.46 -2.13 -24.34
C ILE A 580 -17.31 -2.56 -25.55
N TYR A 581 -18.42 -3.24 -25.28
CA TYR A 581 -19.28 -3.80 -26.33
C TYR A 581 -20.45 -2.85 -26.65
N PRO A 582 -20.75 -2.57 -27.94
CA PRO A 582 -21.90 -1.75 -28.30
C PRO A 582 -23.23 -2.49 -28.03
N PRO A 583 -24.32 -1.79 -27.70
CA PRO A 583 -25.56 -2.39 -27.16
C PRO A 583 -26.41 -3.21 -28.16
N ASN A 584 -25.94 -3.41 -29.41
CA ASN A 584 -26.72 -3.98 -30.51
C ASN A 584 -26.06 -5.21 -31.17
N LEU A 585 -25.35 -6.04 -30.41
CA LEU A 585 -24.66 -7.23 -30.94
C LEU A 585 -25.54 -8.48 -31.11
N GLY A 586 -26.73 -8.51 -30.50
CA GLY A 586 -27.66 -9.65 -30.59
C GLY A 586 -27.01 -10.96 -30.12
N ILE A 587 -27.05 -12.00 -30.96
CA ILE A 587 -26.42 -13.31 -30.66
C ILE A 587 -24.89 -13.27 -30.53
N ASN A 588 -24.24 -12.16 -30.94
CA ASN A 588 -22.80 -11.95 -30.80
C ASN A 588 -22.45 -11.09 -29.56
N ALA A 589 -23.43 -10.77 -28.71
CA ALA A 589 -23.18 -10.12 -27.43
C ALA A 589 -22.41 -11.09 -26.50
N PRO A 590 -21.50 -10.59 -25.64
CA PRO A 590 -20.99 -11.39 -24.54
C PRO A 590 -22.11 -11.66 -23.52
N SER A 591 -21.85 -12.51 -22.52
CA SER A 591 -22.86 -12.81 -21.50
C SER A 591 -23.22 -11.58 -20.66
N ASP A 592 -24.43 -11.59 -20.08
CA ASP A 592 -24.93 -10.51 -19.22
C ASP A 592 -24.00 -10.20 -18.04
N GLN A 593 -23.18 -11.17 -17.61
CA GLN A 593 -22.16 -11.03 -16.55
C GLN A 593 -20.93 -10.22 -16.97
N VAL A 594 -20.73 -9.98 -18.27
CA VAL A 594 -19.72 -9.08 -18.85
C VAL A 594 -20.35 -7.72 -19.18
N LEU A 595 -21.66 -7.69 -19.46
CA LEU A 595 -22.44 -6.46 -19.71
C LEU A 595 -22.99 -5.80 -18.43
N LYS A 596 -22.87 -6.44 -17.26
CA LYS A 596 -23.36 -5.91 -15.98
C LYS A 596 -22.53 -4.71 -15.55
N GLU A 597 -23.03 -3.50 -15.82
CA GLU A 597 -22.44 -2.27 -15.32
C GLU A 597 -22.65 -2.14 -13.80
N ILE A 598 -21.54 -2.11 -13.05
CA ILE A 598 -21.48 -1.78 -11.62
C ILE A 598 -20.47 -0.62 -11.48
N PRO A 599 -20.70 0.39 -10.61
CA PRO A 599 -19.73 1.46 -10.38
C PRO A 599 -18.34 0.93 -10.03
N ALA A 600 -17.29 1.61 -10.50
CA ALA A 600 -15.91 1.19 -10.29
C ALA A 600 -15.54 1.11 -8.80
N PHE A 601 -14.96 -0.03 -8.41
CA PHE A 601 -14.39 -0.31 -7.09
C PHE A 601 -13.08 -1.07 -7.25
N ALA A 602 -12.20 -1.06 -6.24
CA ALA A 602 -11.04 -1.95 -6.18
C ALA A 602 -11.41 -3.22 -5.40
N LEU A 603 -10.98 -4.39 -5.87
CA LEU A 603 -11.23 -5.67 -5.17
C LEU A 603 -10.02 -6.07 -4.33
N THR A 604 -10.26 -6.49 -3.09
CA THR A 604 -9.29 -7.22 -2.28
C THR A 604 -9.81 -8.62 -1.94
N HIS A 605 -8.87 -9.57 -1.79
CA HIS A 605 -9.13 -11.00 -1.64
C HIS A 605 -8.28 -11.60 -0.53
N MET A 606 -8.79 -12.64 0.11
CA MET A 606 -8.07 -13.50 1.05
C MET A 606 -8.58 -14.94 0.93
N ASN A 607 -7.71 -15.93 1.06
CA ASN A 607 -8.11 -17.34 1.06
C ASN A 607 -7.29 -18.16 2.06
N ARG A 608 -7.63 -19.44 2.20
CA ARG A 608 -7.00 -20.36 3.15
C ARG A 608 -5.49 -20.54 2.92
N LYS A 609 -5.05 -20.61 1.66
CA LYS A 609 -3.61 -20.72 1.28
C LYS A 609 -2.80 -19.51 1.76
N LEU A 610 -3.33 -18.31 1.53
CA LEU A 610 -2.72 -17.02 1.90
C LEU A 610 -2.69 -16.79 3.43
N ALA A 611 -3.57 -17.46 4.20
CA ALA A 611 -3.67 -17.27 5.65
C ALA A 611 -2.44 -17.73 6.44
N LEU A 612 -1.65 -18.66 5.89
CA LEU A 612 -0.34 -19.07 6.41
C LEU A 612 0.80 -18.74 5.43
N GLU A 613 0.59 -17.76 4.55
CA GLU A 613 1.65 -17.25 3.68
C GLU A 613 2.25 -15.97 4.29
N PRO A 614 3.56 -15.96 4.64
CA PRO A 614 4.23 -14.75 5.09
C PRO A 614 4.39 -13.79 3.91
N LYS A 615 4.10 -12.50 4.14
CA LYS A 615 4.49 -11.44 3.20
C LYS A 615 5.85 -10.90 3.63
N MET A 616 6.72 -10.56 2.70
CA MET A 616 7.97 -9.86 3.00
C MET A 616 7.67 -8.37 3.23
N THR A 617 7.90 -7.91 4.45
CA THR A 617 7.69 -6.49 4.81
C THR A 617 8.87 -5.63 4.35
N ILE A 618 8.57 -4.60 3.55
CA ILE A 618 9.54 -3.60 3.10
C ILE A 618 9.32 -2.31 3.91
N ASN A 619 10.26 -2.04 4.82
CA ASN A 619 10.23 -0.87 5.71
C ASN A 619 10.94 0.37 5.11
N ALA A 620 11.66 0.23 3.99
CA ALA A 620 12.34 1.34 3.33
C ALA A 620 11.37 2.47 2.92
N ARG A 621 11.75 3.72 3.19
CA ARG A 621 10.93 4.91 2.89
C ARG A 621 11.02 5.27 1.42
N ILE A 622 10.01 4.87 0.66
CA ILE A 622 9.84 5.11 -0.78
C ILE A 622 9.05 6.42 -0.94
N VAL A 623 9.71 7.48 -1.39
CA VAL A 623 9.08 8.80 -1.56
C VAL A 623 9.03 9.16 -3.03
N VAL A 624 7.83 9.34 -3.58
CA VAL A 624 7.56 9.65 -4.99
C VAL A 624 7.10 11.11 -5.11
N VAL A 625 7.65 11.87 -6.06
CA VAL A 625 7.32 13.28 -6.27
C VAL A 625 6.64 13.49 -7.62
N GLY A 626 5.42 14.03 -7.59
CA GLY A 626 4.52 14.24 -8.72
C GLY A 626 3.62 13.02 -8.99
N ALA A 627 2.33 13.25 -9.20
CA ALA A 627 1.33 12.22 -9.53
C ALA A 627 1.17 12.00 -11.05
N SER A 628 2.27 11.83 -11.78
CA SER A 628 2.24 11.60 -13.24
C SER A 628 1.90 10.13 -13.57
N THR A 629 1.58 9.83 -14.83
CA THR A 629 1.37 8.45 -15.32
C THR A 629 2.50 7.50 -14.92
N VAL A 630 3.75 7.98 -14.93
CA VAL A 630 4.92 7.19 -14.52
C VAL A 630 4.81 6.80 -13.04
N SER A 631 4.48 7.76 -12.17
CA SER A 631 4.25 7.52 -10.75
C SER A 631 3.07 6.58 -10.49
N LEU A 632 1.97 6.74 -11.22
CA LEU A 632 0.78 5.90 -11.07
C LEU A 632 1.08 4.45 -11.46
N SER A 633 1.78 4.22 -12.58
CA SER A 633 2.19 2.88 -13.01
C SER A 633 3.27 2.28 -12.12
N PHE A 634 4.19 3.09 -11.61
CA PHE A 634 5.17 2.67 -10.61
C PHE A 634 4.48 2.16 -9.33
N LEU A 635 3.61 2.99 -8.74
CA LEU A 635 2.87 2.65 -7.52
C LEU A 635 1.95 1.44 -7.72
N GLU A 636 1.20 1.40 -8.83
CA GLU A 636 0.36 0.25 -9.22
C GLU A 636 1.18 -1.05 -9.26
N THR A 637 2.38 -1.02 -9.84
CA THR A 637 3.21 -2.22 -9.99
C THR A 637 3.73 -2.73 -8.63
N LEU A 638 4.09 -1.83 -7.70
CA LEU A 638 4.48 -2.21 -6.34
C LEU A 638 3.30 -2.80 -5.54
N ILE A 639 2.12 -2.17 -5.61
CA ILE A 639 0.94 -2.54 -4.80
C ILE A 639 0.38 -3.92 -5.17
N PHE A 640 0.44 -4.31 -6.45
CA PHE A 640 -0.01 -5.62 -6.91
C PHE A 640 1.07 -6.72 -6.85
N CYS A 641 2.11 -6.56 -6.01
CA CYS A 641 3.02 -7.65 -5.65
C CYS A 641 2.46 -8.41 -4.42
N PRO A 642 1.82 -9.59 -4.57
CA PRO A 642 1.00 -10.19 -3.51
C PRO A 642 1.81 -10.66 -2.30
N HIS A 643 3.07 -11.02 -2.51
CA HIS A 643 4.02 -11.53 -1.52
C HIS A 643 4.80 -10.42 -0.79
N LEU A 644 4.66 -9.15 -1.18
CA LEU A 644 5.30 -8.01 -0.53
C LEU A 644 4.28 -7.19 0.28
N ASN A 645 4.77 -6.51 1.32
CA ASN A 645 4.00 -5.50 2.04
C ASN A 645 4.87 -4.25 2.27
N PHE A 646 4.54 -3.13 1.64
CA PHE A 646 5.31 -1.89 1.76
C PHE A 646 4.71 -0.98 2.83
N ASN A 647 5.41 -0.79 3.96
CA ASN A 647 4.88 0.01 5.06
C ASN A 647 5.01 1.53 4.84
N ASN A 648 6.00 1.97 4.05
CA ASN A 648 6.43 3.38 4.00
C ASN A 648 6.48 3.97 2.57
N ILE A 649 5.37 3.88 1.82
CA ILE A 649 5.22 4.59 0.52
C ILE A 649 4.54 5.94 0.72
N THR A 650 5.21 7.02 0.30
CA THR A 650 4.68 8.40 0.33
C THR A 650 4.68 9.03 -1.07
N LEU A 651 3.55 9.55 -1.52
CA LEU A 651 3.41 10.37 -2.73
C LEU A 651 3.25 11.85 -2.36
N ILE A 652 4.09 12.69 -2.95
CA ILE A 652 4.03 14.16 -2.81
C ILE A 652 3.49 14.74 -4.12
N SER A 653 2.35 15.41 -4.04
CA SER A 653 1.66 15.97 -5.21
C SER A 653 0.90 17.23 -4.80
N PRO A 654 0.86 18.32 -5.59
CA PRO A 654 0.21 19.57 -5.18
C PRO A 654 -1.29 19.40 -4.88
N HIS A 655 -1.95 18.49 -5.60
CA HIS A 655 -3.40 18.23 -5.50
C HIS A 655 -3.73 16.83 -4.94
N GLY A 656 -2.73 16.00 -4.65
CA GLY A 656 -2.90 14.60 -4.24
C GLY A 656 -2.90 13.61 -5.41
N LEU A 657 -3.66 12.53 -5.28
CA LEU A 657 -3.89 11.55 -6.36
C LEU A 657 -4.95 12.06 -7.34
N PRO A 658 -4.87 11.67 -8.63
CA PRO A 658 -5.99 11.86 -9.56
C PRO A 658 -7.18 10.97 -9.16
N ALA A 659 -8.39 11.39 -9.56
CA ALA A 659 -9.66 10.71 -9.25
C ALA A 659 -9.99 10.55 -7.75
N GLU A 660 -9.54 11.47 -6.89
CA GLU A 660 -10.09 11.61 -5.52
C GLU A 660 -11.52 12.21 -5.49
N SER A 661 -12.01 12.75 -6.62
CA SER A 661 -13.30 13.43 -6.77
C SER A 661 -14.14 12.86 -7.93
N MET A 662 -15.47 13.09 -7.91
CA MET A 662 -16.40 12.69 -8.98
C MET A 662 -15.85 12.94 -10.39
N PRO A 663 -15.84 11.93 -11.28
CA PRO A 663 -15.46 12.10 -12.67
C PRO A 663 -16.43 13.06 -13.40
N ASN A 664 -15.91 14.17 -13.95
CA ASN A 664 -16.67 15.08 -14.81
C ASN A 664 -16.19 14.95 -16.27
N PRO A 665 -17.02 14.42 -17.21
CA PRO A 665 -16.62 14.23 -18.60
C PRO A 665 -16.30 15.53 -19.37
N HIS A 666 -16.99 16.64 -19.08
CA HIS A 666 -16.70 17.93 -19.73
C HIS A 666 -15.32 18.45 -19.33
N LEU A 667 -14.96 18.29 -18.05
CA LEU A 667 -13.66 18.66 -17.51
C LEU A 667 -12.53 17.77 -18.06
N GLN A 668 -12.77 16.46 -18.20
CA GLN A 668 -11.80 15.52 -18.79
C GLN A 668 -11.51 15.85 -20.26
N ASN A 669 -12.53 16.27 -21.02
CA ASN A 669 -12.40 16.67 -22.42
C ASN A 669 -11.69 18.03 -22.63
N MET A 670 -11.28 18.73 -21.56
CA MET A 670 -10.47 19.96 -21.67
C MET A 670 -8.99 19.71 -21.98
N MET A 671 -8.51 18.47 -21.86
CA MET A 671 -7.10 18.11 -22.04
C MET A 671 -6.97 16.88 -22.95
N ALA A 672 -5.77 16.64 -23.49
CA ALA A 672 -5.49 15.43 -24.26
C ALA A 672 -5.46 14.20 -23.34
N SER A 673 -6.24 13.17 -23.67
CA SER A 673 -6.17 11.86 -23.03
C SER A 673 -5.07 11.01 -23.68
N ASN A 674 -4.45 10.14 -22.88
CA ASN A 674 -3.49 9.14 -23.35
C ASN A 674 -3.98 7.70 -23.17
N PHE A 675 -5.21 7.51 -22.66
CA PHE A 675 -5.83 6.22 -22.34
C PHE A 675 -5.02 5.27 -21.43
N TYR A 676 -3.95 5.73 -20.75
CA TYR A 676 -3.16 4.88 -19.84
C TYR A 676 -3.90 4.58 -18.53
N TYR A 677 -4.75 5.52 -18.09
CA TYR A 677 -5.65 5.42 -16.92
C TYR A 677 -6.93 6.22 -17.19
N SER A 678 -8.10 5.56 -17.10
CA SER A 678 -9.38 6.26 -16.93
C SER A 678 -9.64 6.57 -15.43
N PRO A 679 -10.61 7.43 -15.09
CA PRO A 679 -11.01 7.65 -13.69
C PRO A 679 -11.45 6.34 -13.01
N ASP A 680 -12.11 5.45 -13.75
CA ASP A 680 -12.55 4.16 -13.23
C ASP A 680 -11.37 3.22 -12.95
N ASP A 681 -10.30 3.26 -13.74
CA ASP A 681 -9.10 2.45 -13.49
C ASP A 681 -8.36 2.92 -12.24
N LEU A 682 -8.40 4.22 -11.95
CA LEU A 682 -7.88 4.78 -10.70
C LEU A 682 -8.74 4.36 -9.49
N ALA A 683 -10.08 4.38 -9.64
CA ALA A 683 -10.98 3.83 -8.63
C ALA A 683 -10.79 2.30 -8.42
N ARG A 684 -10.53 1.54 -9.49
CA ARG A 684 -10.26 0.08 -9.46
C ARG A 684 -8.91 -0.32 -8.86
N THR A 685 -8.01 0.63 -8.67
CA THR A 685 -6.71 0.40 -8.02
C THR A 685 -6.66 0.91 -6.59
N SER A 686 -7.50 1.91 -6.24
CA SER A 686 -7.60 2.51 -4.91
C SER A 686 -6.23 2.83 -4.29
N LEU A 687 -5.34 3.46 -5.06
CA LEU A 687 -3.96 3.78 -4.66
C LEU A 687 -3.88 4.52 -3.31
N SER A 688 -4.89 5.34 -2.99
CA SER A 688 -5.02 6.06 -1.72
C SER A 688 -5.15 5.16 -0.50
N SER A 689 -5.54 3.89 -0.66
CA SER A 689 -5.59 2.89 0.43
C SER A 689 -4.20 2.35 0.82
N TRP A 690 -3.20 2.50 -0.05
CA TRP A 690 -1.88 1.87 0.06
C TRP A 690 -0.71 2.88 0.10
N VAL A 691 -0.99 4.16 -0.19
CA VAL A 691 0.02 5.22 -0.35
C VAL A 691 -0.35 6.43 0.50
N SER A 692 0.58 6.90 1.33
CA SER A 692 0.42 8.16 2.07
C SER A 692 0.52 9.34 1.11
N VAL A 693 -0.48 10.23 1.07
CA VAL A 693 -0.55 11.33 0.10
C VAL A 693 -0.34 12.68 0.78
N VAL A 694 0.78 13.35 0.49
CA VAL A 694 1.08 14.70 1.02
C VAL A 694 0.77 15.77 -0.02
N LYS A 695 -0.35 16.47 0.18
CA LYS A 695 -0.85 17.56 -0.67
C LYS A 695 0.00 18.83 -0.53
N SER A 696 1.08 18.90 -1.31
CA SER A 696 2.09 19.97 -1.26
C SER A 696 3.02 19.97 -2.48
N LYS A 697 3.80 21.04 -2.68
CA LYS A 697 4.91 21.11 -3.65
C LYS A 697 6.24 20.80 -2.96
N MET A 698 7.14 20.07 -3.63
CA MET A 698 8.54 19.96 -3.20
C MET A 698 9.26 21.30 -3.41
N THR A 699 10.00 21.77 -2.41
CA THR A 699 10.70 23.08 -2.46
C THR A 699 12.20 23.01 -2.21
N LYS A 700 12.71 21.94 -1.57
CA LYS A 700 14.15 21.67 -1.38
C LYS A 700 14.40 20.18 -1.22
N ILE A 701 15.55 19.68 -1.71
CA ILE A 701 16.08 18.35 -1.38
C ILE A 701 17.38 18.55 -0.57
N VAL A 702 17.56 17.77 0.50
CA VAL A 702 18.73 17.81 1.39
C VAL A 702 19.35 16.40 1.42
N ARG A 703 20.29 16.16 0.50
CA ARG A 703 20.89 14.84 0.22
C ARG A 703 21.67 14.27 1.40
N GLU A 704 22.51 15.10 2.02
CA GLU A 704 23.34 14.77 3.19
C GLU A 704 22.54 14.16 4.35
N LYS A 705 21.28 14.56 4.51
CA LYS A 705 20.36 14.13 5.57
C LYS A 705 19.16 13.34 5.05
N LYS A 706 19.25 12.81 3.81
CA LYS A 706 18.21 12.12 3.04
C LYS A 706 16.77 12.56 3.34
N HIS A 707 16.49 13.86 3.19
CA HIS A 707 15.12 14.37 3.29
C HIS A 707 14.84 15.46 2.26
N LEU A 708 13.57 15.78 2.08
CA LEU A 708 13.10 16.92 1.32
C LEU A 708 12.23 17.82 2.20
N ILE A 709 12.07 19.07 1.78
CA ILE A 709 11.17 20.05 2.40
C ILE A 709 10.05 20.39 1.41
N THR A 710 8.82 20.52 1.90
CA THR A 710 7.65 20.89 1.11
C THR A 710 7.27 22.37 1.25
N SER A 711 6.33 22.83 0.41
CA SER A 711 5.71 24.15 0.48
C SER A 711 5.05 24.46 1.82
N ASN A 712 4.69 23.43 2.57
CA ASN A 712 3.98 23.54 3.84
C ASN A 712 4.95 23.50 5.04
N GLY A 713 6.27 23.51 4.77
CA GLY A 713 7.32 23.40 5.80
C GLY A 713 7.58 21.98 6.30
N HIS A 714 6.81 20.98 5.85
CA HIS A 714 6.99 19.59 6.30
C HIS A 714 8.34 19.05 5.81
N THR A 715 9.05 18.35 6.68
CA THR A 715 10.30 17.65 6.35
C THR A 715 9.99 16.17 6.19
N ILE A 716 10.28 15.60 5.02
CA ILE A 716 9.95 14.21 4.69
C ILE A 716 11.25 13.44 4.41
N PRO A 717 11.65 12.50 5.29
CA PRO A 717 12.82 11.66 5.05
C PRO A 717 12.53 10.58 4.00
N TYR A 718 13.56 10.16 3.28
CA TYR A 718 13.51 9.10 2.29
C TYR A 718 14.69 8.15 2.43
N ASP A 719 14.50 6.90 2.02
CA ASP A 719 15.61 5.99 1.72
C ASP A 719 15.81 5.90 0.20
N HIS A 720 14.70 5.93 -0.55
CA HIS A 720 14.68 6.07 -2.02
C HIS A 720 13.72 7.19 -2.43
N LEU A 721 14.22 8.17 -3.18
CA LEU A 721 13.46 9.32 -3.71
C LEU A 721 13.26 9.17 -5.22
N PHE A 722 12.01 9.20 -5.69
CA PHE A 722 11.63 9.06 -7.09
C PHE A 722 11.06 10.37 -7.63
N LEU A 723 11.83 11.06 -8.48
CA LEU A 723 11.45 12.31 -9.12
C LEU A 723 10.69 12.01 -10.42
N CYS A 724 9.36 12.17 -10.40
CA CYS A 724 8.46 11.81 -11.49
C CYS A 724 7.53 12.97 -11.90
N CYS A 725 7.95 14.22 -11.66
CA CYS A 725 7.18 15.45 -11.84
C CYS A 725 6.68 15.70 -13.27
N GLY A 726 7.42 15.20 -14.28
CA GLY A 726 7.16 15.46 -15.70
C GLY A 726 7.47 16.90 -16.14
N LEU A 727 7.26 17.17 -17.43
CA LEU A 727 7.25 18.52 -18.00
C LEU A 727 5.84 19.10 -17.95
N GLN A 728 5.75 20.36 -17.53
CA GLN A 728 4.53 21.12 -17.30
C GLN A 728 4.59 22.44 -18.08
N TYR A 729 3.48 22.92 -18.62
CA TYR A 729 3.37 24.29 -19.14
C TYR A 729 3.80 25.29 -18.06
N THR A 730 4.55 26.30 -18.47
CA THR A 730 5.02 27.39 -17.59
C THR A 730 4.52 28.75 -18.09
N SER A 731 4.57 29.76 -17.21
CA SER A 731 4.49 31.17 -17.63
C SER A 731 5.51 31.48 -18.73
N VAL A 732 5.13 32.35 -19.67
CA VAL A 732 6.03 32.91 -20.70
C VAL A 732 6.98 33.96 -20.15
N ILE A 733 6.63 34.62 -19.04
CA ILE A 733 7.53 35.56 -18.34
C ILE A 733 8.06 34.94 -17.06
N TRP A 734 9.36 35.17 -16.84
CA TRP A 734 10.07 34.81 -15.64
C TRP A 734 10.60 36.08 -14.94
N ASP A 735 9.78 36.70 -14.08
CA ASP A 735 10.23 37.86 -13.30
C ASP A 735 11.12 37.41 -12.13
N ALA A 736 12.44 37.46 -12.36
CA ALA A 736 13.45 37.12 -11.36
C ALA A 736 13.42 38.02 -10.10
N LYS A 737 12.76 39.18 -10.14
CA LYS A 737 12.58 40.07 -8.98
C LYS A 737 11.28 39.78 -8.22
N ASN A 738 10.31 39.12 -8.84
CA ASN A 738 9.01 38.86 -8.24
C ASN A 738 8.40 37.52 -8.71
N PRO A 739 9.08 36.37 -8.48
CA PRO A 739 8.61 35.05 -8.93
C PRO A 739 7.32 34.57 -8.23
N PHE A 740 6.89 35.27 -7.17
CA PHE A 740 5.61 35.11 -6.48
C PHE A 740 4.76 36.40 -6.51
N GLY A 741 5.11 37.34 -7.39
CA GLY A 741 4.40 38.61 -7.54
C GLY A 741 2.94 38.35 -7.85
N LYS A 742 2.04 38.99 -7.06
CA LYS A 742 0.58 38.80 -7.05
C LYS A 742 0.09 38.16 -8.35
N GLN A 743 -0.27 36.87 -8.29
CA GLN A 743 -0.87 36.18 -9.43
C GLN A 743 -1.99 37.07 -9.96
N ASP A 744 -1.84 37.55 -11.19
CA ASP A 744 -2.97 38.17 -11.85
C ASP A 744 -3.99 37.05 -12.03
N HIS A 745 -5.12 37.13 -11.30
CA HIS A 745 -6.17 36.11 -11.35
C HIS A 745 -6.82 35.95 -12.73
N SER A 746 -6.38 36.72 -13.73
CA SER A 746 -6.69 36.56 -15.15
C SER A 746 -5.62 35.79 -15.95
N PHE A 747 -4.51 35.32 -15.37
CA PHE A 747 -3.50 34.54 -16.07
C PHE A 747 -3.47 33.09 -15.56
N PHE A 748 -3.73 32.14 -16.45
CA PHE A 748 -3.84 30.73 -16.15
C PHE A 748 -2.84 29.89 -16.95
N VAL A 749 -2.36 28.83 -16.30
CA VAL A 749 -1.55 27.77 -16.89
C VAL A 749 -2.19 26.46 -16.43
N ILE A 750 -2.58 25.59 -17.37
CA ILE A 750 -3.42 24.44 -17.08
C ILE A 750 -2.67 23.15 -17.40
N ASN A 751 -2.17 22.50 -16.35
CA ASN A 751 -1.42 21.24 -16.39
C ASN A 751 -2.22 20.05 -15.86
N ASN A 752 -3.32 20.29 -15.14
CA ASN A 752 -4.15 19.24 -14.57
C ASN A 752 -5.64 19.64 -14.45
N LEU A 753 -6.50 18.67 -14.15
CA LEU A 753 -7.95 18.85 -14.11
C LEU A 753 -8.43 19.77 -12.96
N VAL A 754 -7.64 19.97 -11.90
CA VAL A 754 -7.99 20.90 -10.81
C VAL A 754 -7.78 22.35 -11.26
N GLU A 755 -6.61 22.65 -11.85
CA GLU A 755 -6.33 23.94 -12.49
C GLU A 755 -7.33 24.26 -13.61
N ALA A 756 -7.75 23.25 -14.38
CA ALA A 756 -8.79 23.38 -15.39
C ALA A 756 -10.17 23.73 -14.79
N ALA A 757 -10.55 23.12 -13.66
CA ALA A 757 -11.80 23.42 -12.96
C ALA A 757 -11.78 24.83 -12.34
N GLU A 758 -10.65 25.27 -11.79
CA GLU A 758 -10.46 26.64 -11.29
C GLU A 758 -10.61 27.67 -12.42
N ALA A 759 -10.01 27.41 -13.59
CA ALA A 759 -10.15 28.25 -14.78
C ALA A 759 -11.60 28.37 -15.27
N ILE A 760 -12.33 27.25 -15.41
CA ILE A 760 -13.76 27.30 -15.83
C ILE A 760 -14.64 27.97 -14.78
N LYS A 761 -14.41 27.73 -13.48
CA LYS A 761 -15.11 28.44 -12.41
C LYS A 761 -14.88 29.96 -12.50
N TRP A 762 -13.64 30.39 -12.76
CA TRP A 762 -13.31 31.80 -12.94
C TRP A 762 -14.03 32.40 -14.15
N ILE A 763 -14.01 31.72 -15.31
CA ILE A 763 -14.74 32.15 -16.52
C ILE A 763 -16.23 32.30 -16.23
N ALA A 764 -16.86 31.31 -15.61
CA ALA A 764 -18.30 31.32 -15.36
C ALA A 764 -18.73 32.47 -14.43
N GLN A 765 -17.91 32.79 -13.42
CA GLN A 765 -18.17 33.88 -12.48
C GLN A 765 -17.87 35.27 -13.08
N ASN A 766 -16.74 35.45 -13.78
CA ASN A 766 -16.22 36.77 -14.19
C ASN A 766 -16.61 37.18 -15.62
N ILE A 767 -16.84 36.21 -16.52
CA ILE A 767 -17.19 36.47 -17.94
C ILE A 767 -18.68 36.21 -18.18
N LEU A 768 -19.20 35.07 -17.70
CA LEU A 768 -20.60 34.68 -17.90
C LEU A 768 -21.54 35.22 -16.80
N CYS A 769 -21.00 35.93 -15.80
CA CYS A 769 -21.74 36.54 -14.68
C CYS A 769 -22.64 35.57 -13.88
N ALA A 770 -22.38 34.27 -13.94
CA ALA A 770 -23.26 33.26 -13.37
C ALA A 770 -22.94 33.00 -11.89
N GLN A 771 -23.98 32.80 -11.07
CA GLN A 771 -23.87 32.45 -9.65
C GLN A 771 -23.46 30.98 -9.46
N VAL A 772 -22.24 30.66 -9.88
CA VAL A 772 -21.68 29.32 -9.89
C VAL A 772 -20.94 29.04 -8.58
N TRP A 773 -21.58 28.25 -7.73
CA TRP A 773 -21.00 27.73 -6.49
C TRP A 773 -20.17 26.45 -6.75
N SER A 774 -20.61 25.58 -7.66
CA SER A 774 -19.96 24.32 -8.05
C SER A 774 -19.84 24.15 -9.56
N ILE A 775 -18.80 23.44 -10.01
CA ILE A 775 -18.46 23.31 -11.44
C ILE A 775 -19.54 22.57 -12.26
N GLU A 776 -20.23 21.61 -11.64
CA GLU A 776 -21.31 20.86 -12.29
C GLU A 776 -22.47 21.73 -12.75
N ASN A 777 -22.73 22.83 -12.03
CA ASN A 777 -23.85 23.71 -12.34
C ASN A 777 -23.58 24.59 -13.56
N VAL A 778 -22.32 24.73 -13.99
CA VAL A 778 -21.95 25.50 -15.19
C VAL A 778 -22.65 24.93 -16.43
N TRP A 779 -22.49 23.62 -16.69
CA TRP A 779 -23.09 22.98 -17.87
C TRP A 779 -24.59 22.70 -17.72
N LYS A 780 -25.12 22.56 -16.49
CA LYS A 780 -26.56 22.39 -16.22
C LYS A 780 -27.40 23.62 -16.58
N LEU A 781 -26.80 24.81 -16.64
CA LEU A 781 -27.48 26.06 -17.01
C LEU A 781 -27.67 26.22 -18.54
N GLY A 782 -27.12 25.32 -19.35
CA GLY A 782 -27.07 25.46 -20.80
C GLY A 782 -26.09 26.56 -21.26
N PRO A 783 -26.05 26.88 -22.57
CA PRO A 783 -25.30 28.03 -23.06
C PRO A 783 -25.93 29.31 -22.50
N LEU A 784 -25.25 29.92 -21.52
CA LEU A 784 -25.73 31.10 -20.83
C LEU A 784 -25.94 32.26 -21.82
N PRO A 785 -27.05 33.02 -21.73
CA PRO A 785 -27.36 34.07 -22.69
C PRO A 785 -26.27 35.14 -22.68
N GLY A 786 -25.55 35.25 -23.80
CA GLY A 786 -24.32 36.02 -23.90
C GLY A 786 -24.50 37.49 -23.51
N VAL A 787 -23.99 37.86 -22.34
CA VAL A 787 -23.99 39.23 -21.85
C VAL A 787 -22.94 40.03 -22.64
N ASP A 788 -23.30 41.22 -23.12
CA ASP A 788 -22.42 42.16 -23.88
C ASP A 788 -21.27 42.78 -23.04
N LYS A 789 -20.86 42.12 -21.95
CA LYS A 789 -19.69 42.46 -21.11
C LYS A 789 -18.50 41.53 -21.35
N THR A 790 -18.55 40.75 -22.41
CA THR A 790 -17.52 39.79 -22.84
C THR A 790 -16.33 40.53 -23.43
N GLY A 791 -15.29 40.77 -22.62
CA GLY A 791 -13.98 41.23 -23.11
C GLY A 791 -13.11 40.07 -23.61
N ASN A 792 -12.01 40.39 -24.30
CA ASN A 792 -11.29 39.40 -25.09
C ASN A 792 -10.58 38.31 -24.26
N ILE A 793 -10.51 37.10 -24.81
CA ILE A 793 -9.87 35.92 -24.23
C ILE A 793 -8.56 35.60 -24.99
N ILE A 794 -7.47 35.63 -24.24
CA ILE A 794 -6.12 35.12 -24.49
C ILE A 794 -5.99 33.59 -24.57
N VAL A 795 -5.75 32.93 -25.71
CA VAL A 795 -5.20 31.55 -25.72
C VAL A 795 -3.87 31.54 -26.48
N TYR A 796 -2.77 31.23 -25.79
CA TYR A 796 -1.40 31.34 -26.31
C TYR A 796 -0.72 29.96 -26.38
N GLY A 797 -0.64 29.38 -27.58
CA GLY A 797 -0.09 28.05 -27.84
C GLY A 797 -0.82 27.31 -28.95
N ASP A 798 -0.19 26.23 -29.42
CA ASP A 798 -0.54 25.41 -30.58
C ASP A 798 -0.66 23.91 -30.23
N SER A 799 -0.79 23.59 -28.94
CA SER A 799 -0.77 22.21 -28.45
C SER A 799 -2.15 21.55 -28.50
N LEU A 800 -2.15 20.22 -28.44
CA LEU A 800 -3.39 19.44 -28.40
C LEU A 800 -4.31 19.83 -27.21
N ASP A 801 -3.72 20.16 -26.06
CA ASP A 801 -4.47 20.66 -24.88
C ASP A 801 -5.11 22.04 -25.14
N ALA A 802 -4.47 22.92 -25.92
CA ALA A 802 -5.00 24.24 -26.25
C ALA A 802 -6.25 24.15 -27.13
N TYR A 803 -6.29 23.22 -28.10
CA TYR A 803 -7.46 23.01 -28.94
C TYR A 803 -8.62 22.36 -28.16
N CYS A 804 -8.35 21.42 -27.25
CA CYS A 804 -9.36 20.90 -26.31
C CYS A 804 -9.95 22.02 -25.45
N PHE A 805 -9.10 22.88 -24.86
CA PHE A 805 -9.56 24.03 -24.06
C PHE A 805 -10.41 25.02 -24.87
N LEU A 806 -9.98 25.38 -26.09
CA LEU A 806 -10.74 26.21 -27.02
C LEU A 806 -12.12 25.60 -27.30
N ARG A 807 -12.20 24.29 -27.51
CA ARG A 807 -13.47 23.59 -27.71
C ARG A 807 -14.38 23.72 -26.49
N THR A 808 -13.88 23.51 -25.28
CA THR A 808 -14.71 23.60 -24.06
C THR A 808 -15.25 25.01 -23.84
N ILE A 809 -14.45 26.06 -24.07
CA ILE A 809 -14.95 27.44 -23.88
C ILE A 809 -15.94 27.89 -24.96
N LEU A 810 -15.85 27.34 -26.18
CA LEU A 810 -16.88 27.50 -27.21
C LEU A 810 -18.18 26.75 -26.83
N ASP A 811 -18.09 25.51 -26.35
CA ASP A 811 -19.25 24.72 -25.88
C ASP A 811 -19.95 25.34 -24.65
N LEU A 812 -19.22 26.14 -23.85
CA LEU A 812 -19.78 26.96 -22.76
C LEU A 812 -20.56 28.19 -23.25
N GLY A 813 -20.62 28.45 -24.56
CA GLY A 813 -21.36 29.56 -25.16
C GLY A 813 -20.55 30.85 -25.32
N ILE A 814 -19.23 30.84 -25.12
CA ILE A 814 -18.41 32.03 -25.40
C ILE A 814 -18.32 32.23 -26.92
N LEU A 815 -18.80 33.37 -27.40
CA LEU A 815 -18.79 33.71 -28.82
C LEU A 815 -17.34 33.87 -29.32
N GLY A 816 -16.97 33.09 -30.33
CA GLY A 816 -15.59 33.02 -30.85
C GLY A 816 -15.00 34.38 -31.25
N LYS A 817 -15.83 35.36 -31.63
CA LYS A 817 -15.42 36.75 -31.93
C LYS A 817 -14.58 37.43 -30.84
N PHE A 818 -14.71 36.99 -29.58
CA PHE A 818 -13.94 37.49 -28.43
C PHE A 818 -12.69 36.65 -28.11
N ILE A 819 -12.50 35.51 -28.75
CA ILE A 819 -11.41 34.58 -28.49
C ILE A 819 -10.27 34.87 -29.49
N HIS A 820 -9.07 35.10 -28.96
CA HIS A 820 -7.85 35.26 -29.74
C HIS A 820 -6.94 34.05 -29.51
N LEU A 821 -6.79 33.23 -30.55
CA LEU A 821 -5.77 32.20 -30.61
C LEU A 821 -4.47 32.81 -31.12
N MET A 822 -3.45 32.82 -30.26
CA MET A 822 -2.09 33.27 -30.54
C MET A 822 -1.19 32.05 -30.73
N ILE A 823 -0.81 31.78 -31.97
CA ILE A 823 0.14 30.74 -32.34
C ILE A 823 1.54 31.37 -32.35
N PRO A 824 2.45 30.96 -31.45
CA PRO A 824 3.80 31.49 -31.35
C PRO A 824 4.66 31.08 -32.56
N THR A 825 5.86 31.64 -32.68
CA THR A 825 6.87 31.10 -33.60
C THR A 825 7.39 29.78 -33.04
N THR A 826 7.40 28.73 -33.86
CA THR A 826 7.70 27.35 -33.44
C THR A 826 9.05 26.86 -33.96
N ASP A 827 10.01 26.66 -33.05
CA ASP A 827 11.27 25.93 -33.32
C ASP A 827 11.06 24.38 -33.29
N LYS A 828 9.82 23.91 -33.42
CA LYS A 828 9.46 22.48 -33.33
C LYS A 828 9.87 21.78 -34.63
N VAL A 829 10.90 20.93 -34.56
CA VAL A 829 11.36 20.10 -35.69
C VAL A 829 10.28 19.13 -36.19
N VAL A 830 9.33 18.76 -35.32
CA VAL A 830 8.19 17.88 -35.63
C VAL A 830 6.93 18.41 -34.92
N PRO A 831 5.79 18.59 -35.61
CA PRO A 831 4.54 19.01 -34.97
C PRO A 831 3.92 17.88 -34.12
N GLU A 832 3.09 18.24 -33.13
CA GLU A 832 2.40 17.26 -32.25
C GLU A 832 1.23 16.54 -32.95
N MET A 833 0.79 17.09 -34.08
CA MET A 833 -0.33 16.70 -34.91
C MET A 833 0.10 16.76 -36.38
N SER A 834 -0.59 16.10 -37.30
CA SER A 834 -0.35 16.30 -38.73
C SER A 834 -1.02 17.58 -39.24
N ASP A 835 -0.32 18.32 -40.10
CA ASP A 835 -0.70 19.63 -40.65
C ASP A 835 -2.15 19.65 -41.16
N TYR A 836 -2.57 18.60 -41.88
CA TYR A 836 -3.94 18.44 -42.38
C TYR A 836 -5.03 18.47 -41.28
N VAL A 837 -4.75 17.90 -40.11
CA VAL A 837 -5.72 17.94 -39.00
C VAL A 837 -5.70 19.31 -38.32
N GLU A 838 -4.54 19.97 -38.25
CA GLU A 838 -4.46 21.35 -37.75
C GLU A 838 -5.22 22.31 -38.69
N GLU A 839 -5.03 22.22 -40.01
CA GLU A 839 -5.78 22.98 -41.02
C GLU A 839 -7.30 22.83 -40.83
N VAL A 840 -7.80 21.61 -40.59
CA VAL A 840 -9.22 21.33 -40.34
C VAL A 840 -9.71 21.98 -39.04
N ILE A 841 -8.91 21.94 -37.96
CA ILE A 841 -9.25 22.61 -36.69
C ILE A 841 -9.29 24.14 -36.87
N LEU A 842 -8.27 24.71 -37.52
CA LEU A 842 -8.14 26.15 -37.75
C LEU A 842 -9.29 26.68 -38.64
N ALA A 843 -9.67 25.92 -39.68
CA ALA A 843 -10.80 26.25 -40.54
C ALA A 843 -12.14 26.29 -39.76
N GLU A 844 -12.37 25.33 -38.85
CA GLU A 844 -13.55 25.34 -38.00
C GLU A 844 -13.53 26.48 -36.97
N LEU A 845 -12.37 26.77 -36.36
CA LEU A 845 -12.21 27.90 -35.44
C LEU A 845 -12.53 29.24 -36.13
N VAL A 846 -12.07 29.45 -37.37
CA VAL A 846 -12.43 30.63 -38.18
C VAL A 846 -13.93 30.65 -38.48
N LYS A 847 -14.56 29.51 -38.78
CA LYS A 847 -16.01 29.38 -38.96
C LYS A 847 -16.82 29.70 -37.70
N GLN A 848 -16.25 29.48 -36.51
CA GLN A 848 -16.79 29.95 -35.22
C GLN A 848 -16.45 31.41 -34.89
N ASN A 849 -15.81 32.15 -35.81
CA ASN A 849 -15.33 33.53 -35.69
C ASN A 849 -14.18 33.75 -34.69
N VAL A 850 -13.41 32.71 -34.34
CA VAL A 850 -12.20 32.84 -33.50
C VAL A 850 -11.13 33.61 -34.27
N GLN A 851 -10.49 34.58 -33.61
CA GLN A 851 -9.43 35.40 -34.20
C GLN A 851 -8.08 34.68 -34.06
N ILE A 852 -7.49 34.25 -35.18
CA ILE A 852 -6.24 33.47 -35.19
C ILE A 852 -5.07 34.35 -35.64
N HIS A 853 -3.98 34.34 -34.85
CA HIS A 853 -2.79 35.14 -35.05
C HIS A 853 -1.55 34.23 -35.09
N PHE A 854 -0.88 34.14 -36.24
CA PHE A 854 0.25 33.22 -36.46
C PHE A 854 1.61 33.89 -36.30
N ASN A 855 2.62 33.16 -35.83
CA ASN A 855 3.99 33.65 -35.60
C ASN A 855 4.00 34.92 -34.73
N CYS A 856 3.22 34.90 -33.64
CA CYS A 856 3.00 36.05 -32.76
C CYS A 856 3.55 35.75 -31.37
N ASP A 857 4.80 36.14 -31.12
CA ASP A 857 5.51 35.84 -29.88
C ASP A 857 5.15 36.84 -28.78
N PHE A 858 4.87 36.34 -27.57
CA PHE A 858 4.50 37.16 -26.43
C PHE A 858 5.70 37.90 -25.84
N VAL A 859 5.55 39.21 -25.64
CA VAL A 859 6.62 40.11 -25.16
C VAL A 859 6.43 40.51 -23.70
N LYS A 860 5.22 40.97 -23.34
CA LYS A 860 4.86 41.36 -21.97
C LYS A 860 3.37 41.61 -21.78
N TRP A 861 2.92 41.67 -20.54
CA TRP A 861 1.65 42.32 -20.18
C TRP A 861 1.87 43.71 -19.58
N SER A 862 0.81 44.51 -19.48
CA SER A 862 0.70 45.65 -18.57
C SER A 862 -0.74 45.84 -18.11
N SER A 863 -0.95 45.95 -16.81
CA SER A 863 -2.10 46.65 -16.23
C SER A 863 -1.84 48.17 -16.27
N ILE A 864 -2.91 48.97 -16.33
CA ILE A 864 -2.86 50.39 -16.00
C ILE A 864 -3.36 50.51 -14.56
N GLU A 865 -2.54 51.09 -13.68
CA GLU A 865 -2.92 51.38 -12.28
C GLU A 865 -4.20 52.23 -12.25
N ASP A 866 -5.08 51.96 -11.28
CA ASP A 866 -6.45 52.50 -11.17
C ASP A 866 -7.42 52.14 -12.33
N SER A 867 -7.16 51.09 -13.12
CA SER A 867 -8.13 50.56 -14.10
C SER A 867 -8.23 49.04 -14.12
N SER A 868 -9.34 48.51 -14.66
CA SER A 868 -9.53 47.07 -14.94
C SER A 868 -8.96 46.60 -16.29
N SER A 869 -8.40 47.52 -17.10
CA SER A 869 -7.91 47.22 -18.45
C SER A 869 -6.51 46.61 -18.43
N ARG A 870 -6.39 45.38 -18.95
CA ARG A 870 -5.13 44.65 -19.10
C ARG A 870 -4.73 44.55 -20.56
N TYR A 871 -3.46 44.75 -20.87
CA TYR A 871 -2.93 44.65 -22.23
C TYR A 871 -1.83 43.61 -22.35
N ALA A 872 -1.98 42.68 -23.29
CA ALA A 872 -0.94 41.72 -23.68
C ALA A 872 -0.26 42.24 -24.96
N TYR A 873 1.07 42.24 -24.98
CA TYR A 873 1.90 42.72 -26.08
C TYR A 873 2.54 41.54 -26.79
N PHE A 874 2.40 41.53 -28.12
CA PHE A 874 2.94 40.50 -29.00
C PHE A 874 3.83 41.13 -30.07
N HIS A 875 4.72 40.35 -30.64
CA HIS A 875 5.52 40.69 -31.81
C HIS A 875 5.24 39.67 -32.91
N ASP A 876 4.71 40.13 -34.05
CA ASP A 876 4.75 39.36 -35.29
C ASP A 876 6.05 39.70 -36.05
N ARG A 877 6.38 38.91 -37.09
CA ARG A 877 7.61 39.09 -37.92
C ARG A 877 7.76 40.46 -38.60
N ARG A 878 6.86 41.43 -38.40
CA ARG A 878 6.83 42.77 -39.01
C ARG A 878 6.54 43.91 -38.02
N LYS A 879 5.84 43.66 -36.91
CA LYS A 879 5.42 44.70 -35.95
C LYS A 879 5.15 44.14 -34.55
N SER A 880 5.31 45.00 -33.53
CA SER A 880 4.69 44.77 -32.22
C SER A 880 3.28 45.35 -32.18
N PHE A 881 2.36 44.67 -31.50
CA PHE A 881 0.99 45.12 -31.26
C PHE A 881 0.53 44.75 -29.84
N LYS A 882 -0.62 45.27 -29.40
CA LYS A 882 -1.22 44.92 -28.11
C LYS A 882 -2.69 44.53 -28.26
N ILE A 883 -3.16 43.62 -27.42
CA ILE A 883 -4.57 43.24 -27.29
C ILE A 883 -5.01 43.53 -25.85
N GLU A 884 -6.16 44.19 -25.69
CA GLU A 884 -6.83 44.34 -24.40
C GLU A 884 -7.57 43.05 -24.06
N TYR A 885 -7.39 42.49 -22.87
CA TYR A 885 -7.92 41.17 -22.51
C TYR A 885 -8.53 41.14 -21.10
N VAL A 886 -9.45 40.18 -20.90
CA VAL A 886 -10.06 39.87 -19.60
C VAL A 886 -9.40 38.66 -18.94
N VAL A 887 -8.94 37.69 -19.72
CA VAL A 887 -8.22 36.48 -19.26
C VAL A 887 -7.21 35.96 -20.30
N PHE A 888 -6.16 35.28 -19.85
CA PHE A 888 -5.06 34.73 -20.64
C PHE A 888 -4.75 33.29 -20.21
N PHE A 889 -4.68 32.36 -21.17
CA PHE A 889 -4.34 30.96 -20.99
C PHE A 889 -3.05 30.61 -21.74
N CYS A 890 -2.06 30.07 -21.03
CA CYS A 890 -0.73 29.74 -21.59
C CYS A 890 -0.55 28.23 -21.81
N TYR A 891 -0.31 27.85 -23.07
CA TYR A 891 -0.10 26.48 -23.57
C TYR A 891 1.16 26.34 -24.43
N HIS A 892 2.07 27.32 -24.41
CA HIS A 892 3.17 27.43 -25.38
C HIS A 892 4.29 26.38 -25.24
N ALA A 893 4.81 26.14 -24.03
CA ALA A 893 5.98 25.28 -23.85
C ALA A 893 5.93 24.53 -22.52
N LYS A 894 6.09 23.19 -22.56
CA LYS A 894 6.23 22.33 -21.38
C LYS A 894 7.71 22.28 -20.94
N LYS A 895 8.00 22.72 -19.72
CA LYS A 895 9.33 22.80 -19.08
C LYS A 895 9.28 22.12 -17.70
N ILE A 896 10.41 22.07 -16.98
CA ILE A 896 10.39 21.68 -15.56
C ILE A 896 9.73 22.83 -14.76
N ASP A 897 8.82 22.53 -13.82
CA ASP A 897 8.32 23.54 -12.87
C ASP A 897 9.48 24.22 -12.15
N TYR A 898 9.39 25.53 -11.91
CA TYR A 898 10.51 26.27 -11.32
C TYR A 898 10.85 25.80 -9.89
N SER A 899 9.84 25.45 -9.08
CA SER A 899 10.05 24.96 -7.71
C SER A 899 10.82 23.63 -7.73
N ALA A 900 10.41 22.72 -8.62
CA ALA A 900 11.10 21.45 -8.84
C ALA A 900 12.52 21.67 -9.42
N PHE A 901 12.67 22.50 -10.45
CA PHE A 901 13.97 22.83 -11.06
C PHE A 901 14.94 23.39 -10.01
N LYS A 902 14.51 24.37 -9.22
CA LYS A 902 15.31 24.94 -8.15
C LYS A 902 15.69 23.89 -7.10
N ALA A 903 14.72 23.11 -6.61
CA ALA A 903 14.98 22.08 -5.60
C ALA A 903 15.97 20.99 -6.06
N ILE A 904 15.99 20.68 -7.36
CA ILE A 904 16.90 19.72 -8.00
C ILE A 904 18.29 20.35 -8.22
N ASN A 905 18.34 21.59 -8.72
CA ASN A 905 19.57 22.36 -8.96
C ASN A 905 20.32 22.66 -7.65
N ASP A 906 19.62 23.17 -6.63
CA ASP A 906 20.18 23.52 -5.33
C ASP A 906 20.67 22.28 -4.57
N ALA A 907 20.19 21.08 -4.92
CA ALA A 907 20.68 19.79 -4.45
C ALA A 907 21.85 19.22 -5.27
N CYS A 908 22.42 20.00 -6.19
CA CYS A 908 23.54 19.62 -7.04
C CYS A 908 23.31 18.33 -7.84
N LEU A 909 22.07 18.13 -8.35
CA LEU A 909 21.74 17.09 -9.31
C LEU A 909 21.92 17.64 -10.74
N ILE A 910 22.44 16.81 -11.67
CA ILE A 910 22.75 17.29 -13.03
C ILE A 910 21.45 17.52 -13.82
N VAL A 911 21.27 18.77 -14.26
CA VAL A 911 20.21 19.20 -15.17
C VAL A 911 20.82 19.87 -16.40
N ASP A 912 20.54 19.32 -17.57
CA ASP A 912 21.00 19.81 -18.88
C ASP A 912 19.78 19.85 -19.82
N HIS A 913 18.98 20.92 -19.63
CA HIS A 913 17.56 21.10 -20.04
C HIS A 913 16.57 20.07 -19.49
N LYS A 914 17.05 18.89 -19.11
CA LYS A 914 16.35 17.76 -18.49
C LYS A 914 17.24 17.18 -17.39
N ILE A 915 16.65 16.50 -16.39
CA ILE A 915 17.46 15.81 -15.37
C ILE A 915 18.17 14.60 -16.00
N VAL A 916 19.44 14.40 -15.67
CA VAL A 916 20.30 13.37 -16.28
C VAL A 916 20.30 12.09 -15.44
N ILE A 917 20.04 10.95 -16.09
CA ILE A 917 19.96 9.61 -15.47
C ILE A 917 20.87 8.57 -16.14
N ASN A 918 21.27 7.52 -15.42
CA ASN A 918 21.88 6.33 -16.00
C ASN A 918 20.82 5.39 -16.62
N ASN A 919 21.24 4.22 -17.11
CA ASN A 919 20.32 3.21 -17.69
C ASN A 919 19.27 2.70 -16.66
N ASP A 920 19.64 2.67 -15.38
CA ASP A 920 18.84 2.21 -14.25
C ASP A 920 18.04 3.32 -13.56
N PHE A 921 17.78 4.44 -14.24
CA PHE A 921 16.99 5.58 -13.76
C PHE A 921 17.59 6.35 -12.56
N HIS A 922 18.77 5.97 -12.05
CA HIS A 922 19.48 6.74 -11.03
C HIS A 922 19.99 8.07 -11.58
N THR A 923 19.95 9.10 -10.75
CA THR A 923 20.66 10.37 -10.98
C THR A 923 22.14 10.23 -10.61
N VAL A 924 22.84 11.33 -10.34
CA VAL A 924 24.18 11.31 -9.71
C VAL A 924 24.17 10.91 -8.23
N ASP A 925 23.00 10.65 -7.65
CA ASP A 925 22.84 10.08 -6.32
C ASP A 925 22.13 8.73 -6.42
N PRO A 926 22.70 7.61 -5.93
CA PRO A 926 22.06 6.30 -6.02
C PRO A 926 20.74 6.22 -5.22
N ASN A 927 20.52 7.12 -4.26
CA ASN A 927 19.28 7.20 -3.49
C ASN A 927 18.20 8.01 -4.22
N ILE A 928 18.54 8.73 -5.31
CA ILE A 928 17.62 9.60 -6.05
C ILE A 928 17.50 9.13 -7.49
N TRP A 929 16.29 8.70 -7.83
CA TRP A 929 15.85 8.15 -9.10
C TRP A 929 15.02 9.21 -9.84
N ALA A 930 14.99 9.18 -11.17
CA ALA A 930 14.12 10.05 -11.95
C ALA A 930 13.57 9.36 -13.21
N ALA A 931 12.31 9.62 -13.54
CA ALA A 931 11.65 9.01 -14.70
C ALA A 931 10.56 9.90 -15.33
N GLY A 932 10.28 9.66 -16.61
CA GLY A 932 9.24 10.38 -17.35
C GLY A 932 9.75 11.60 -18.14
N THR A 933 8.83 12.38 -18.69
CA THR A 933 9.11 13.29 -19.83
C THR A 933 10.24 14.32 -19.64
N PHE A 934 10.59 14.64 -18.39
CA PHE A 934 11.61 15.61 -17.99
C PHE A 934 13.04 15.06 -17.80
N THR A 935 13.27 13.77 -18.08
CA THR A 935 14.59 13.13 -17.99
C THR A 935 15.30 12.97 -19.35
N LYS A 936 16.61 12.75 -19.30
CA LYS A 936 17.41 12.18 -20.41
C LYS A 936 18.55 11.32 -19.88
N TYR A 937 19.07 10.41 -20.70
CA TYR A 937 20.20 9.56 -20.33
C TYR A 937 21.53 10.32 -20.31
N GLN A 938 22.53 9.78 -19.61
CA GLN A 938 23.91 10.26 -19.61
C GLN A 938 24.53 10.15 -21.00
N ARG A 939 25.27 11.19 -21.44
CA ARG A 939 25.89 11.25 -22.78
C ARG A 939 26.87 10.11 -23.08
N VAL A 940 27.40 9.44 -22.05
CA VAL A 940 28.27 8.25 -22.17
C VAL A 940 27.56 7.08 -22.86
N LEU A 941 26.23 7.01 -22.76
CA LEU A 941 25.41 6.01 -23.44
C LEU A 941 25.12 6.36 -24.92
N TYR A 942 25.70 7.45 -25.43
CA TYR A 942 25.56 7.96 -26.82
C TYR A 942 24.10 8.10 -27.31
N SER A 943 23.18 8.29 -26.38
CA SER A 943 21.74 8.11 -26.58
C SER A 943 20.95 9.41 -26.37
N ASP A 944 21.50 10.58 -26.71
CA ASP A 944 20.83 11.90 -26.54
C ASP A 944 19.44 11.96 -27.20
N ASN A 945 19.24 11.20 -28.28
CA ASN A 945 17.96 11.09 -28.98
C ASN A 945 16.96 10.09 -28.33
N TRP A 946 17.40 9.27 -27.36
CA TRP A 946 16.59 8.36 -26.55
C TRP A 946 16.15 9.12 -25.28
N VAL A 947 14.88 9.48 -25.15
CA VAL A 947 14.37 10.23 -23.99
C VAL A 947 12.97 9.77 -23.63
N HIS A 948 12.64 9.73 -22.34
CA HIS A 948 11.33 9.26 -21.84
C HIS A 948 10.11 10.01 -22.42
N SER A 949 10.28 11.22 -22.95
CA SER A 949 9.22 11.93 -23.69
C SER A 949 8.87 11.33 -25.07
N LYS A 950 9.65 10.36 -25.57
CA LYS A 950 9.42 9.65 -26.84
C LYS A 950 8.80 8.24 -26.67
N PHE A 951 8.54 7.78 -25.45
CA PHE A 951 8.01 6.43 -25.14
C PHE A 951 6.71 6.44 -24.31
N SER A 952 6.12 5.26 -24.05
CA SER A 952 4.95 5.13 -23.18
C SER A 952 5.31 5.48 -21.73
N SER A 953 4.57 6.43 -21.15
CA SER A 953 4.74 6.80 -19.73
C SER A 953 4.18 5.74 -18.77
N LYS A 954 3.41 4.76 -19.25
CA LYS A 954 2.98 3.60 -18.45
C LYS A 954 4.11 2.57 -18.40
N GLU A 955 4.60 2.12 -19.55
CA GLU A 955 5.78 1.24 -19.68
C GLU A 955 7.00 1.74 -18.90
N ILE A 956 7.31 3.04 -18.93
CA ILE A 956 8.40 3.64 -18.15
C ILE A 956 8.19 3.44 -16.63
N GLY A 957 6.97 3.62 -16.12
CA GLY A 957 6.65 3.44 -14.70
C GLY A 957 6.71 1.98 -14.25
N PHE A 958 6.20 1.06 -15.07
CA PHE A 958 6.33 -0.38 -14.88
C PHE A 958 7.81 -0.83 -14.88
N THR A 959 8.61 -0.34 -15.83
CA THR A 959 10.05 -0.62 -15.92
C THR A 959 10.81 -0.13 -14.68
N LEU A 960 10.53 1.11 -14.24
CA LEU A 960 11.10 1.69 -13.02
C LEU A 960 10.75 0.85 -11.78
N ALA A 961 9.50 0.39 -11.67
CA ALA A 961 9.07 -0.48 -10.58
C ALA A 961 9.80 -1.82 -10.59
N ASN A 962 9.97 -2.46 -11.76
CA ASN A 962 10.71 -3.71 -11.86
C ASN A 962 12.21 -3.55 -11.50
N LYS A 963 12.82 -2.39 -11.79
CA LYS A 963 14.21 -2.10 -11.38
C LYS A 963 14.34 -1.98 -9.85
N ILE A 964 13.43 -1.29 -9.14
CA ILE A 964 13.47 -1.24 -7.67
C ILE A 964 13.02 -2.55 -7.02
N LEU A 965 12.11 -3.31 -7.64
CA LEU A 965 11.67 -4.61 -7.12
C LEU A 965 12.82 -5.63 -7.05
N LYS A 966 13.78 -5.62 -7.98
CA LYS A 966 15.00 -6.46 -7.91
C LYS A 966 15.87 -6.19 -6.68
N ILE A 967 15.79 -4.99 -6.10
CA ILE A 967 16.50 -4.62 -4.87
C ILE A 967 15.75 -5.13 -3.62
N PHE A 968 14.42 -5.23 -3.67
CA PHE A 968 13.58 -5.62 -2.53
C PHE A 968 13.06 -7.08 -2.56
N ASN A 969 13.14 -7.77 -3.70
CA ASN A 969 12.58 -9.10 -3.91
C ASN A 969 13.66 -10.09 -4.37
N PRO A 970 14.28 -10.86 -3.45
CA PRO A 970 15.34 -11.83 -3.79
C PRO A 970 14.95 -12.84 -4.88
N ALA A 971 13.67 -13.27 -4.90
CA ALA A 971 13.17 -14.26 -5.86
C ALA A 971 13.17 -13.77 -7.33
N MET A 972 13.29 -12.45 -7.59
CA MET A 972 13.48 -11.94 -8.95
C MET A 972 14.92 -12.14 -9.45
N ASN A 973 15.91 -12.24 -8.55
CA ASN A 973 17.32 -12.35 -8.93
C ASN A 973 17.73 -13.81 -9.23
N GLU A 974 17.07 -14.79 -8.60
CA GLU A 974 17.28 -16.22 -8.85
C GLU A 974 16.81 -16.67 -10.24
N ASN A 975 15.83 -15.97 -10.84
CA ASN A 975 15.22 -16.35 -12.11
C ASN A 975 15.97 -15.82 -13.34
N GLU A 976 16.63 -14.67 -13.26
CA GLU A 976 17.33 -14.06 -14.41
C GLU A 976 18.77 -14.58 -14.61
N THR A 977 19.42 -15.05 -13.54
CA THR A 977 20.83 -15.47 -13.52
C THR A 977 21.15 -16.69 -14.40
N LYS A 978 20.16 -17.33 -15.02
CA LYS A 978 20.34 -18.48 -15.92
C LYS A 978 20.52 -18.13 -17.41
N ASN A 979 20.22 -16.91 -17.89
CA ASN A 979 20.03 -16.70 -19.35
C ASN A 979 20.34 -15.29 -19.96
N LEU A 980 21.23 -14.46 -19.39
CA LEU A 980 21.67 -13.21 -20.05
C LEU A 980 23.19 -12.96 -19.98
N PRO A 981 23.81 -12.41 -21.05
CA PRO A 981 25.14 -11.78 -20.99
C PRO A 981 25.13 -10.48 -20.16
N GLU A 982 26.31 -10.00 -19.77
CA GLU A 982 26.50 -8.74 -19.03
C GLU A 982 26.39 -7.49 -19.94
N ASP A 983 25.25 -7.32 -20.63
CA ASP A 983 24.95 -6.18 -21.51
C ASP A 983 24.66 -4.87 -20.73
N THR A 984 25.60 -4.47 -19.87
CA THR A 984 25.51 -3.29 -18.98
C THR A 984 25.51 -1.94 -19.72
N GLU A 985 25.82 -1.92 -21.02
CA GLU A 985 25.95 -0.70 -21.83
C GLU A 985 24.71 -0.35 -22.69
N LEU A 986 23.73 -1.26 -22.84
CA LEU A 986 22.59 -1.06 -23.73
C LEU A 986 21.40 -0.37 -23.05
N VAL A 987 20.94 0.75 -23.63
CA VAL A 987 19.80 1.52 -23.11
C VAL A 987 18.50 0.72 -23.19
N THR A 988 17.72 0.74 -22.10
CA THR A 988 16.43 0.03 -22.01
C THR A 988 15.52 0.31 -23.22
N THR A 989 15.06 -0.77 -23.86
CA THR A 989 14.13 -0.73 -24.99
C THR A 989 12.68 -0.65 -24.53
N TYR A 990 11.88 0.15 -25.24
CA TYR A 990 10.45 0.39 -24.99
C TYR A 990 9.65 -0.04 -26.22
N ILE A 991 8.57 -0.79 -26.02
CA ILE A 991 7.74 -1.41 -27.06
C ILE A 991 6.27 -0.95 -27.05
N GLU A 992 5.77 -0.33 -25.98
CA GLU A 992 4.38 0.14 -25.94
C GLU A 992 4.16 1.34 -26.88
N PRO A 993 3.06 1.37 -27.65
CA PRO A 993 2.72 2.51 -28.49
C PRO A 993 2.39 3.75 -27.65
N ARG A 994 2.81 4.91 -28.13
CA ARG A 994 2.34 6.19 -27.59
C ARG A 994 0.97 6.50 -28.15
N ILE A 995 0.01 6.73 -27.25
CA ILE A 995 -1.37 7.05 -27.60
C ILE A 995 -1.68 8.48 -27.15
N SER A 996 -2.33 9.25 -28.02
CA SER A 996 -2.94 10.54 -27.68
C SER A 996 -4.32 10.69 -28.34
N SER A 997 -5.26 11.27 -27.61
CA SER A 997 -6.67 11.34 -27.96
C SER A 997 -7.26 12.67 -27.49
N ALA A 998 -8.15 13.26 -28.28
CA ALA A 998 -8.72 14.58 -28.02
C ALA A 998 -10.12 14.75 -28.59
N LEU A 999 -10.93 15.57 -27.91
CA LEU A 999 -12.16 16.14 -28.46
C LEU A 999 -11.88 17.57 -28.92
N LEU A 1000 -12.01 17.82 -30.22
CA LEU A 1000 -11.55 19.04 -30.88
C LEU A 1000 -12.70 20.01 -31.21
N PRO A 1001 -12.38 21.25 -31.63
CA PRO A 1001 -13.32 22.16 -32.28
C PRO A 1001 -14.14 21.45 -33.38
N GLY A 1002 -15.43 21.78 -33.50
CA GLY A 1002 -16.33 21.20 -34.52
C GLY A 1002 -16.93 19.82 -34.23
N GLY A 1003 -16.52 19.15 -33.15
CA GLY A 1003 -17.00 17.79 -32.84
C GLY A 1003 -16.08 16.66 -33.30
N PHE A 1004 -14.90 16.98 -33.83
CA PHE A 1004 -13.96 15.95 -34.28
C PHE A 1004 -13.36 15.19 -33.08
N HIS A 1005 -13.38 13.86 -33.16
CA HIS A 1005 -12.65 12.98 -32.26
C HIS A 1005 -11.31 12.63 -32.91
N TYR A 1006 -10.21 13.02 -32.27
CA TYR A 1006 -8.85 12.72 -32.72
C TYR A 1006 -8.27 11.56 -31.94
N LEU A 1007 -7.58 10.66 -32.64
CA LEU A 1007 -6.80 9.57 -32.07
C LEU A 1007 -5.51 9.44 -32.88
N ASN A 1008 -4.37 9.45 -32.20
CA ASN A 1008 -3.06 9.16 -32.75
C ASN A 1008 -2.43 8.02 -31.95
N VAL A 1009 -1.84 7.06 -32.66
CA VAL A 1009 -1.15 5.88 -32.11
C VAL A 1009 0.18 5.77 -32.83
N CYS A 1010 1.26 6.20 -32.18
CA CYS A 1010 2.61 6.13 -32.72
C CYS A 1010 3.38 4.95 -32.11
N ARG A 1011 4.25 4.33 -32.91
CA ARG A 1011 5.32 3.45 -32.39
C ARG A 1011 6.24 4.22 -31.43
N PRO A 1012 6.95 3.53 -30.51
CA PRO A 1012 8.22 4.02 -29.96
C PRO A 1012 9.09 4.60 -31.08
N ALA A 1013 9.43 5.89 -30.97
CA ALA A 1013 9.97 6.65 -32.09
C ALA A 1013 11.27 7.37 -31.72
N ILE A 1014 12.38 6.84 -32.23
CA ILE A 1014 13.60 7.62 -32.45
C ILE A 1014 13.46 8.20 -33.85
N ASN A 1015 13.25 9.51 -33.96
CA ASN A 1015 13.37 10.16 -35.27
C ASN A 1015 14.86 10.28 -35.58
N ASN A 1016 15.34 9.47 -36.52
CA ASN A 1016 16.71 9.55 -37.03
C ASN A 1016 16.79 10.73 -38.02
N GLU A 1017 17.31 11.87 -37.55
CA GLU A 1017 17.41 13.16 -38.26
C GLU A 1017 18.38 13.14 -39.48
N PHE A 1018 18.69 11.95 -40.02
CA PHE A 1018 19.78 11.71 -40.99
C PHE A 1018 19.37 10.87 -42.23
N TYR A 1019 18.09 10.50 -42.40
CA TYR A 1019 17.67 9.57 -43.47
C TYR A 1019 16.50 10.04 -44.37
N GLU A 1020 16.15 11.33 -44.36
CA GLU A 1020 15.17 11.92 -45.29
C GLU A 1020 15.79 12.98 -46.22
N SER A 1021 17.03 12.76 -46.68
CA SER A 1021 17.72 13.63 -47.65
C SER A 1021 17.96 13.01 -49.03
N ASP A 1022 17.73 11.71 -49.23
CA ASP A 1022 18.00 10.99 -50.50
C ASP A 1022 16.92 9.96 -50.86
N VAL A 1023 15.72 10.43 -51.29
CA VAL A 1023 15.02 9.91 -52.49
C VAL A 1023 14.16 11.04 -53.09
N GLN A 1024 14.70 11.80 -54.04
CA GLN A 1024 13.91 12.46 -55.09
C GLN A 1024 14.37 11.96 -56.45
N THR A 1025 13.54 11.13 -57.10
CA THR A 1025 13.63 10.71 -58.51
C THR A 1025 12.24 10.46 -59.06
#